data_AF-A0A8I3NB75-F1
#
_entry.id   AF-A0A8I3NB75-F1
#
_cell.length_a   1.000
_cell.length_b   1.000
_cell.length_c   1.000
_cell.angle_alpha   90.00
_cell.angle_beta   90.00
_cell.angle_gamma   90.00
#
_symmetry.space_group_name_H-M   'P 1'
#
loop_
_entity.id
_entity.type
_entity.pdbx_description
1 polymer ?
#
loop_
_entity_poly.entity_id
_entity_poly.type
_entity_poly.pdbx_seq_one_letter_code
_entity_poly.pdbx_strand_id
1 'polypeptide(L)'
;MSLLCWKAQGTRSGGSHVSSRCPRCHAMHPSRFEPTQLPSHRARQGMFQGSAVDGRMLGALVLLALWASSSAQAGDQDEDMAFDLFRISNINRKTIGAKQFRGPDPSVPAYRFVRFDYIPPVSADYLSRIAKIVRQKEGFFLTASLKQDPKSRGTLLALEGPGAQRQFEIVSNGPADTLDLTYWIDGTQHVISLEDVGLADSQWKNVTVQVTGDTYSLYVGCDLIDSFTLDEPFYEQLRTEKTRMYVAKGSARDSHFRGLLQNVHLVFENSVEDVLSKKGCQQSQGAEANAISENTETLHLSPQGGPEYGGPGAQQRPEVCERSCEELSTMITELSGLHVIVNQLHENLRKVSNDNQFLWELIGGPPKTRNMSACWQDGRFFAENETWVVDSCTKCTCKKFKTVCHQITCPPATCANPSFVEGECCPSCFHSLDGEEGWSPWAEWTECSTTCGSGTQQRGRSCDVTSNTCLGPSIQTRACSLGKCDNRIRQDGGWSHWSPWSSCSVTCGVGNITRIRLCNSPVPQMGGKNCKGSGRETKGCQGVPCPIDGRWSPWSPWSACTVTCAGGIRERTRVCNSPEPQHGGKDCVGDVKEQQMCNKRSCPIDGCLSNPCFPGAQCSSFPDGSWSCGSCPVGFLGNGTHCEDLDECAVVTDVCFTTSKAHRCVNTNPGFHCLPCPPRYKGSQPFGVGLEAARTEKQVCEPENPCKDKTHACHRHAECIYLGHFSDPMYKCECQTGYAGDGLICGEDSDLDGWPNKNLVCATNATYHCIKDNCPLLPNSGQEDFDKDGTGDACDDDDDNDGVDDEKDNCQLLFNPRQFDYDKDEVGDRCDNCPYVHNPAQIDTDNNGEGDACSVDIDGDDVFNERDNCPYVYNTDQRDTDGDGVGDHCDNCPLVHNPDQTDVDNDLVGDQCDNNEDIDEDGHQNNQDNCPYISNANQADHDHDGQGDACDSDDDNDGVPDDRDNCRLVFNPGQEDSDGDGRGDACKDDFDNDSIPDIDDVCPENSAISETDFRNFQMVHLDPKGTTQIDPNWVIRHQGKELVQTANSDPGIAVGFDEFGSVDFSGTFYVNTDRDDDYAGFVFGYQSSSRFYVVMWKQVTQTYWEDQPTRAYGYSGVSLKVVNSTTGTGEHLRNALWHTGNTEGQVRTLWHDPKNIGWKDYTAYRWHLTHRPKTGYIRVLVHEGKQVMADSGPIYDQTYAGGRLGLFVFSQEMVYFSDLKYECRDV
;
A
#
# COMPACT_ATOMS: atom_id res chain seq x y z
N MET A 1 59.98 43.57 -12.42
CA MET A 1 60.72 43.25 -11.17
C MET A 1 60.88 44.55 -10.38
N SER A 2 60.75 44.51 -9.05
CA SER A 2 61.08 45.62 -8.12
C SER A 2 60.25 46.92 -8.23
N LEU A 3 58.96 46.87 -7.85
CA LEU A 3 58.06 48.02 -7.64
C LEU A 3 57.43 47.90 -6.21
N LEU A 4 57.40 48.95 -5.38
CA LEU A 4 56.35 49.98 -5.18
C LEU A 4 55.04 49.41 -4.54
N CYS A 5 54.58 49.90 -3.39
CA CYS A 5 53.58 51.00 -3.17
C CYS A 5 52.19 50.69 -3.75
N TRP A 6 51.03 50.96 -3.12
CA TRP A 6 50.59 51.61 -1.85
C TRP A 6 49.37 50.80 -1.29
N LYS A 7 48.75 51.00 -0.11
CA LYS A 7 48.67 52.08 0.91
C LYS A 7 47.70 53.26 0.65
N ALA A 8 46.40 52.99 0.74
CA ALA A 8 45.33 53.92 1.17
C ALA A 8 44.20 53.06 1.76
N GLN A 9 43.68 53.21 2.98
CA GLN A 9 43.80 54.20 4.06
C GLN A 9 42.98 55.49 3.91
N GLY A 10 41.80 55.52 4.56
CA GLY A 10 40.96 56.70 4.83
C GLY A 10 39.73 56.32 5.67
N THR A 11 39.73 56.38 7.02
CA THR A 11 39.45 57.57 7.89
C THR A 11 38.02 58.09 7.76
N ARG A 12 37.23 58.43 8.81
CA ARG A 12 37.39 58.68 10.28
C ARG A 12 35.94 58.92 10.83
N SER A 13 35.57 59.06 12.13
CA SER A 13 36.20 58.83 13.45
C SER A 13 35.23 59.07 14.63
N GLY A 14 35.34 58.24 15.68
CA GLY A 14 35.29 58.67 17.09
C GLY A 14 33.97 58.52 17.87
N GLY A 15 33.98 58.44 19.22
CA GLY A 15 35.16 58.24 20.09
C GLY A 15 35.12 58.78 21.53
N SER A 16 34.39 58.13 22.45
CA SER A 16 34.47 58.31 23.94
C SER A 16 33.59 57.25 24.63
N HIS A 17 33.96 56.41 25.60
CA HIS A 17 35.14 56.27 26.48
C HIS A 17 35.24 57.25 27.68
N VAL A 18 35.68 56.74 28.85
CA VAL A 18 35.93 57.46 30.16
C VAL A 18 34.63 57.83 30.94
N SER A 19 34.44 57.61 32.25
CA SER A 19 35.19 56.89 33.32
C SER A 19 34.36 56.81 34.64
N SER A 20 34.78 55.95 35.59
CA SER A 20 34.62 56.06 37.07
C SER A 20 33.21 55.96 37.69
N ARG A 21 33.04 55.62 38.99
CA ARG A 21 33.78 54.79 39.98
C ARG A 21 32.86 54.68 41.23
N CYS A 22 32.86 53.54 41.92
CA CYS A 22 32.37 53.42 43.31
C CYS A 22 33.00 54.49 44.24
N PRO A 23 32.32 54.96 45.31
CA PRO A 23 32.35 54.16 46.56
C PRO A 23 31.25 54.36 47.64
N ARG A 24 31.19 53.39 48.57
CA ARG A 24 30.79 53.48 50.01
C ARG A 24 29.31 53.66 50.38
N CYS A 25 28.86 53.37 51.63
CA CYS A 25 29.14 52.29 52.61
C CYS A 25 28.43 52.62 53.96
N HIS A 26 28.08 51.58 54.75
CA HIS A 26 27.61 51.62 56.15
C HIS A 26 26.20 52.23 56.40
N ALA A 27 25.44 51.89 57.46
CA ALA A 27 25.79 51.07 58.64
C ALA A 27 24.62 50.21 59.20
N MET A 28 24.97 48.98 59.65
CA MET A 28 24.64 48.34 60.95
C MET A 28 23.18 48.22 61.48
N HIS A 29 22.76 46.95 61.67
CA HIS A 29 22.50 46.22 62.95
C HIS A 29 21.77 46.90 64.15
N PRO A 30 21.08 46.14 65.05
CA PRO A 30 21.28 44.71 65.43
C PRO A 30 20.21 43.77 64.82
N SER A 31 19.53 42.75 65.40
CA SER A 31 19.37 42.16 66.75
C SER A 31 19.11 40.63 66.71
N ARG A 32 19.00 40.00 67.90
CA ARG A 32 18.68 38.57 68.12
C ARG A 32 17.22 38.38 68.59
N PHE A 33 16.59 37.21 68.39
CA PHE A 33 16.43 36.19 69.45
C PHE A 33 15.81 34.86 68.96
N GLU A 34 16.09 33.80 69.73
CA GLU A 34 15.57 32.41 69.74
C GLU A 34 14.35 32.32 70.73
N PRO A 35 13.70 31.16 71.06
CA PRO A 35 13.75 29.79 70.48
C PRO A 35 12.38 28.99 70.44
N THR A 36 12.45 27.71 70.04
CA THR A 36 11.69 26.52 70.57
C THR A 36 10.18 26.22 70.33
N GLN A 37 9.96 24.94 69.97
CA GLN A 37 8.96 23.95 70.48
C GLN A 37 7.58 23.64 69.80
N LEU A 38 7.30 22.33 69.80
CA LEU A 38 6.03 21.56 69.63
C LEU A 38 5.10 21.76 70.88
N PRO A 39 3.84 21.22 71.03
CA PRO A 39 3.27 20.02 70.35
C PRO A 39 1.72 19.89 70.15
N SER A 40 1.33 18.88 69.35
CA SER A 40 0.25 17.84 69.56
C SER A 40 -1.26 18.13 69.86
N HIS A 41 -2.05 17.07 69.60
CA HIS A 41 -3.47 16.77 69.95
C HIS A 41 -4.61 17.51 69.19
N ARG A 42 -5.72 16.89 68.72
CA ARG A 42 -6.42 15.56 68.85
C ARG A 42 -7.39 15.41 70.04
N ALA A 43 -8.72 15.53 69.81
CA ALA A 43 -9.73 14.44 70.01
C ALA A 43 -11.24 14.85 70.14
N ARG A 44 -12.12 14.09 69.47
CA ARG A 44 -13.42 13.49 69.91
C ARG A 44 -14.73 14.30 70.14
N GLN A 45 -15.80 13.62 69.67
CA GLN A 45 -17.15 13.38 70.25
C GLN A 45 -18.34 14.32 69.97
N GLY A 46 -19.44 13.68 69.54
CA GLY A 46 -20.83 14.16 69.43
C GLY A 46 -21.72 13.01 68.89
N MET A 47 -22.91 12.74 69.47
CA MET A 47 -23.73 11.55 69.14
C MET A 47 -25.18 11.67 69.65
N PHE A 48 -26.12 10.93 69.02
CA PHE A 48 -27.46 10.46 69.48
C PHE A 48 -28.77 11.27 69.28
N GLN A 49 -29.82 10.47 68.93
CA GLN A 49 -31.28 10.53 69.23
C GLN A 49 -32.26 11.46 68.46
N GLY A 50 -33.47 10.95 68.14
CA GLY A 50 -34.59 11.72 67.56
C GLY A 50 -35.74 10.97 66.83
N SER A 51 -36.38 9.97 67.44
CA SER A 51 -37.33 9.00 66.81
C SER A 51 -38.69 9.50 66.23
N ALA A 52 -39.13 8.84 65.13
CA ALA A 52 -40.53 8.47 64.75
C ALA A 52 -41.55 9.62 64.50
N VAL A 53 -42.82 9.46 64.06
CA VAL A 53 -43.89 8.39 64.04
C VAL A 53 -44.85 8.72 62.85
N ASP A 54 -45.62 7.87 62.14
CA ASP A 54 -45.71 6.44 61.76
C ASP A 54 -46.93 6.32 60.79
N GLY A 55 -46.88 5.57 59.67
CA GLY A 55 -47.95 5.57 58.63
C GLY A 55 -47.97 4.29 57.76
N ARG A 56 -49.00 3.43 57.92
CA ARG A 56 -48.93 1.99 57.59
C ARG A 56 -50.08 1.46 56.72
N MET A 57 -49.79 0.45 55.89
CA MET A 57 -50.28 -0.95 55.96
C MET A 57 -49.46 -1.80 54.95
N LEU A 58 -48.98 -3.04 55.21
CA LEU A 58 -49.55 -4.32 55.70
C LEU A 58 -50.36 -5.12 54.65
N GLY A 59 -49.81 -6.25 54.20
CA GLY A 59 -50.46 -7.27 53.36
C GLY A 59 -49.45 -8.35 52.91
N ALA A 60 -49.88 -9.62 52.73
CA ALA A 60 -48.97 -10.72 52.35
C ALA A 60 -49.71 -11.96 51.77
N LEU A 61 -48.94 -12.82 51.09
CA LEU A 61 -49.14 -14.27 50.87
C LEU A 61 -50.19 -14.80 49.85
N VAL A 62 -49.74 -15.84 49.11
CA VAL A 62 -50.49 -16.99 48.49
C VAL A 62 -51.19 -16.83 47.12
N LEU A 63 -50.55 -17.44 46.11
CA LEU A 63 -51.03 -18.35 45.03
C LEU A 63 -52.46 -18.25 44.44
N LEU A 64 -52.51 -18.31 43.09
CA LEU A 64 -53.52 -18.96 42.22
C LEU A 64 -54.97 -18.39 42.23
N ALA A 65 -55.66 -18.16 41.10
CA ALA A 65 -55.46 -18.56 39.70
C ALA A 65 -56.34 -17.74 38.70
N LEU A 66 -56.32 -18.17 37.43
CA LEU A 66 -57.25 -17.88 36.30
C LEU A 66 -56.96 -16.65 35.40
N TRP A 67 -57.24 -16.86 34.11
CA TRP A 67 -57.12 -15.92 32.98
C TRP A 67 -58.38 -15.00 32.91
N ALA A 68 -58.48 -13.92 32.12
CA ALA A 68 -57.81 -13.65 30.83
C ALA A 68 -57.79 -12.15 30.43
N SER A 69 -56.89 -11.84 29.48
CA SER A 69 -56.99 -10.80 28.42
C SER A 69 -57.42 -9.37 28.78
N SER A 70 -56.45 -8.45 28.91
CA SER A 70 -56.43 -7.19 28.13
C SER A 70 -55.01 -6.58 28.09
N SER A 71 -54.76 -5.85 27.00
CA SER A 71 -53.64 -4.94 26.66
C SER A 71 -52.67 -4.40 27.74
N ALA A 72 -51.43 -4.18 27.27
CA ALA A 72 -50.43 -3.22 27.75
C ALA A 72 -49.62 -3.56 29.01
N GLN A 73 -48.43 -4.13 28.79
CA GLN A 73 -47.25 -3.84 29.63
C GLN A 73 -45.98 -3.93 28.77
N ALA A 74 -45.20 -2.86 28.72
CA ALA A 74 -43.83 -2.88 28.20
C ALA A 74 -42.95 -3.66 29.18
N GLY A 75 -41.96 -4.40 28.67
CA GLY A 75 -41.20 -5.35 29.49
C GLY A 75 -40.11 -6.10 28.73
N ASP A 76 -39.11 -5.35 28.26
CA ASP A 76 -37.70 -5.72 28.38
C ASP A 76 -37.27 -7.08 27.81
N GLN A 77 -36.90 -7.09 26.52
CA GLN A 77 -36.20 -8.21 25.84
C GLN A 77 -35.14 -7.68 24.87
N ASP A 78 -34.11 -7.03 25.40
CA ASP A 78 -32.84 -6.92 24.68
C ASP A 78 -32.29 -8.34 24.43
N GLU A 79 -32.04 -8.70 23.17
CA GLU A 79 -31.31 -9.93 22.85
C GLU A 79 -29.80 -9.68 23.07
N ASP A 80 -29.17 -10.39 24.01
CA ASP A 80 -27.72 -10.32 24.30
C ASP A 80 -26.88 -10.53 23.00
N MET A 81 -26.47 -9.45 22.32
CA MET A 81 -25.59 -9.53 21.13
C MET A 81 -24.11 -9.82 21.48
N ALA A 82 -23.75 -9.87 22.76
CA ALA A 82 -22.38 -10.08 23.22
C ALA A 82 -22.25 -11.18 24.30
N PHE A 83 -21.37 -12.14 24.05
CA PHE A 83 -21.18 -13.36 24.85
C PHE A 83 -19.76 -13.44 25.43
N ASP A 84 -19.58 -13.02 26.68
CA ASP A 84 -18.37 -13.30 27.48
C ASP A 84 -18.15 -14.82 27.58
N LEU A 85 -17.13 -15.31 26.87
CA LEU A 85 -16.84 -16.74 26.77
C LEU A 85 -16.31 -17.32 28.09
N PHE A 86 -15.72 -16.52 28.97
CA PHE A 86 -15.32 -16.96 30.30
C PHE A 86 -16.54 -17.09 31.23
N ARG A 87 -17.47 -16.12 31.20
CA ARG A 87 -18.73 -16.14 31.96
C ARG A 87 -19.59 -17.34 31.60
N ILE A 88 -19.88 -17.56 30.31
CA ILE A 88 -20.77 -18.66 29.86
C ILE A 88 -20.13 -20.05 29.95
N SER A 89 -18.79 -20.12 29.98
CA SER A 89 -18.05 -21.37 30.26
C SER A 89 -17.82 -21.58 31.77
N ASN A 90 -18.17 -20.61 32.64
CA ASN A 90 -17.86 -20.63 34.07
C ASN A 90 -16.34 -20.76 34.37
N ILE A 91 -15.52 -20.05 33.60
CA ILE A 91 -14.07 -19.88 33.83
C ILE A 91 -13.90 -18.75 34.85
N ASN A 92 -13.63 -19.13 36.09
CA ASN A 92 -13.47 -18.22 37.22
C ASN A 92 -12.25 -18.60 38.07
N ARG A 93 -11.95 -17.84 39.13
CA ARG A 93 -10.81 -18.08 40.05
C ARG A 93 -10.74 -19.50 40.67
N LYS A 94 -11.85 -20.26 40.68
CA LYS A 94 -11.94 -21.64 41.20
C LYS A 94 -11.78 -22.72 40.12
N THR A 95 -11.71 -22.35 38.84
CA THR A 95 -11.68 -23.29 37.72
C THR A 95 -10.33 -24.00 37.64
N ILE A 96 -10.32 -25.33 37.82
CA ILE A 96 -9.10 -26.15 37.96
C ILE A 96 -8.13 -26.01 36.76
N GLY A 97 -8.67 -25.74 35.56
CA GLY A 97 -7.89 -25.52 34.34
C GLY A 97 -7.19 -24.18 34.22
N ALA A 98 -7.57 -23.15 35.00
CA ALA A 98 -7.18 -21.76 34.78
C ALA A 98 -6.71 -21.06 36.07
N LYS A 99 -5.57 -20.34 36.00
CA LYS A 99 -5.08 -19.49 37.10
C LYS A 99 -5.38 -18.03 36.77
N GLN A 100 -6.02 -17.32 37.70
CA GLN A 100 -6.26 -15.88 37.58
C GLN A 100 -4.96 -15.07 37.78
N PHE A 101 -4.74 -14.10 36.91
CA PHE A 101 -3.71 -13.05 36.98
C PHE A 101 -4.37 -11.66 36.88
N ARG A 102 -3.57 -10.60 36.94
CA ARG A 102 -3.97 -9.25 36.50
C ARG A 102 -3.53 -9.07 35.04
N GLY A 103 -4.41 -8.58 34.19
CA GLY A 103 -4.07 -8.12 32.83
C GLY A 103 -3.96 -6.60 32.77
N PRO A 104 -3.94 -6.00 31.57
CA PRO A 104 -4.04 -4.54 31.39
C PRO A 104 -5.30 -3.96 32.03
N ASP A 105 -6.46 -4.59 31.84
CA ASP A 105 -7.70 -4.18 32.49
C ASP A 105 -7.69 -4.63 33.98
N PRO A 106 -7.86 -3.71 34.95
CA PRO A 106 -7.87 -4.03 36.38
C PRO A 106 -9.25 -4.46 36.92
N SER A 107 -10.32 -4.27 36.16
CA SER A 107 -11.71 -4.57 36.55
C SER A 107 -12.06 -6.05 36.33
N VAL A 108 -11.57 -6.63 35.24
CA VAL A 108 -11.82 -8.01 34.81
C VAL A 108 -10.62 -8.95 35.04
N PRO A 109 -10.84 -10.27 35.22
CA PRO A 109 -9.77 -11.23 35.43
C PRO A 109 -9.08 -11.67 34.12
N ALA A 110 -7.74 -11.62 34.09
CA ALA A 110 -6.95 -12.35 33.10
C ALA A 110 -6.69 -13.80 33.57
N TYR A 111 -6.59 -14.75 32.63
CA TYR A 111 -6.36 -16.17 32.93
C TYR A 111 -5.16 -16.77 32.17
N ARG A 112 -4.31 -17.52 32.90
CA ARG A 112 -3.33 -18.44 32.33
C ARG A 112 -3.88 -19.86 32.42
N PHE A 113 -3.99 -20.52 31.28
CA PHE A 113 -4.46 -21.90 31.23
C PHE A 113 -3.31 -22.87 31.54
N VAL A 114 -3.59 -23.83 32.42
CA VAL A 114 -2.57 -24.71 33.03
C VAL A 114 -2.97 -26.18 33.07
N ARG A 115 -4.27 -26.50 32.93
CA ARG A 115 -4.77 -27.88 32.80
C ARG A 115 -5.96 -27.91 31.83
N PHE A 116 -5.65 -27.99 30.55
CA PHE A 116 -6.62 -27.94 29.44
C PHE A 116 -7.64 -29.10 29.45
N ASP A 117 -7.30 -30.22 30.09
CA ASP A 117 -8.22 -31.33 30.40
C ASP A 117 -9.35 -30.93 31.36
N TYR A 118 -9.20 -29.83 32.11
CA TYR A 118 -10.15 -29.27 33.09
C TYR A 118 -10.66 -27.87 32.72
N ILE A 119 -10.52 -27.46 31.45
CA ILE A 119 -11.24 -26.28 30.93
C ILE A 119 -12.67 -26.71 30.62
N PRO A 120 -13.70 -26.09 31.25
CA PRO A 120 -15.09 -26.32 30.89
C PRO A 120 -15.37 -25.78 29.49
N PRO A 121 -16.18 -26.47 28.66
CA PRO A 121 -16.70 -25.89 27.43
C PRO A 121 -17.78 -24.84 27.74
N VAL A 122 -18.13 -24.05 26.74
CA VAL A 122 -19.33 -23.20 26.74
C VAL A 122 -20.56 -24.06 27.08
N SER A 123 -21.44 -23.54 27.94
CA SER A 123 -22.72 -24.17 28.28
C SER A 123 -23.56 -24.49 27.04
N ALA A 124 -24.18 -25.66 27.00
CA ALA A 124 -24.96 -26.12 25.83
C ALA A 124 -26.18 -25.24 25.50
N ASP A 125 -26.71 -24.47 26.48
CA ASP A 125 -27.79 -23.49 26.22
C ASP A 125 -27.24 -22.29 25.46
N TYR A 126 -26.13 -21.71 25.93
CA TYR A 126 -25.48 -20.59 25.24
C TYR A 126 -24.89 -21.02 23.89
N LEU A 127 -24.35 -22.23 23.76
CA LEU A 127 -23.80 -22.74 22.50
C LEU A 127 -24.89 -22.89 21.42
N SER A 128 -26.11 -23.32 21.78
CA SER A 128 -27.21 -23.41 20.81
C SER A 128 -27.78 -22.05 20.41
N ARG A 129 -27.75 -21.05 21.31
CA ARG A 129 -28.03 -19.64 20.98
C ARG A 129 -26.98 -19.06 20.05
N ILE A 130 -25.70 -19.12 20.44
CA ILE A 130 -24.55 -18.63 19.67
C ILE A 130 -24.59 -19.21 18.25
N ALA A 131 -24.73 -20.53 18.11
CA ALA A 131 -24.78 -21.15 16.78
C ALA A 131 -26.08 -20.88 15.97
N LYS A 132 -27.16 -20.38 16.60
CA LYS A 132 -28.31 -19.81 15.88
C LYS A 132 -27.96 -18.41 15.38
N ILE A 133 -27.40 -17.55 16.24
CA ILE A 133 -27.08 -16.16 15.90
C ILE A 133 -25.99 -16.10 14.82
N VAL A 134 -24.94 -16.94 14.91
CA VAL A 134 -23.92 -17.10 13.85
C VAL A 134 -24.53 -17.35 12.47
N ARG A 135 -25.63 -18.11 12.38
CA ARG A 135 -26.33 -18.40 11.12
C ARG A 135 -27.38 -17.36 10.72
N GLN A 136 -27.68 -16.40 11.59
CA GLN A 136 -28.64 -15.31 11.38
C GLN A 136 -27.95 -13.97 11.12
N LYS A 137 -26.69 -13.85 11.56
CA LYS A 137 -25.75 -12.74 11.33
C LYS A 137 -24.61 -13.11 10.38
N GLU A 138 -24.72 -14.27 9.73
CA GLU A 138 -23.78 -14.77 8.73
C GLU A 138 -22.31 -14.69 9.17
N GLY A 139 -22.04 -14.97 10.45
CA GLY A 139 -20.70 -14.81 11.02
C GLY A 139 -20.66 -14.50 12.52
N PHE A 140 -19.49 -14.05 12.98
CA PHE A 140 -19.22 -13.55 14.33
C PHE A 140 -17.96 -12.68 14.39
N PHE A 141 -17.90 -11.80 15.38
CA PHE A 141 -16.66 -11.14 15.80
C PHE A 141 -16.11 -11.80 17.06
N LEU A 142 -14.87 -12.27 17.03
CA LEU A 142 -14.14 -12.76 18.22
C LEU A 142 -13.22 -11.65 18.73
N THR A 143 -13.57 -11.06 19.87
CA THR A 143 -12.71 -10.10 20.58
C THR A 143 -11.93 -10.80 21.68
N ALA A 144 -10.66 -10.44 21.87
CA ALA A 144 -9.83 -10.92 22.99
C ALA A 144 -8.67 -9.96 23.30
N SER A 145 -8.22 -9.93 24.56
CA SER A 145 -6.91 -9.40 24.93
C SER A 145 -5.97 -10.58 25.20
N LEU A 146 -4.86 -10.69 24.47
CA LEU A 146 -3.94 -11.83 24.52
C LEU A 146 -2.49 -11.41 24.79
N LYS A 147 -1.73 -12.31 25.42
CA LYS A 147 -0.28 -12.19 25.61
C LYS A 147 0.36 -13.57 25.50
N GLN A 148 0.93 -13.88 24.33
CA GLN A 148 1.37 -15.22 23.93
C GLN A 148 2.89 -15.42 24.11
N ASP A 149 3.31 -16.65 24.46
CA ASP A 149 4.72 -17.00 24.62
C ASP A 149 5.38 -17.20 23.21
N PRO A 150 6.57 -16.63 22.89
CA PRO A 150 7.01 -16.38 21.49
C PRO A 150 7.47 -17.58 20.67
N LYS A 151 7.20 -18.79 21.15
CA LYS A 151 7.48 -20.08 20.48
C LYS A 151 6.34 -21.06 20.69
N SER A 152 5.12 -20.54 20.77
CA SER A 152 3.91 -21.32 20.98
C SER A 152 2.92 -21.11 19.83
N ARG A 153 2.29 -22.21 19.39
CA ARG A 153 1.09 -22.21 18.58
C ARG A 153 -0.09 -22.38 19.53
N GLY A 154 -1.12 -21.54 19.41
CA GLY A 154 -2.10 -21.33 20.47
C GLY A 154 -3.50 -21.05 19.96
N THR A 155 -4.37 -22.05 20.11
CA THR A 155 -5.78 -21.97 19.75
C THR A 155 -6.54 -21.02 20.66
N LEU A 156 -7.05 -19.92 20.11
CA LEU A 156 -7.88 -18.94 20.82
C LEU A 156 -9.29 -19.50 21.06
N LEU A 157 -9.93 -19.99 20.00
CA LEU A 157 -11.29 -20.53 20.00
C LEU A 157 -11.36 -21.82 19.16
N ALA A 158 -12.11 -22.81 19.63
CA ALA A 158 -12.35 -24.05 18.92
C ALA A 158 -13.79 -24.55 19.08
N LEU A 159 -14.37 -25.11 18.02
CA LEU A 159 -15.62 -25.88 18.08
C LEU A 159 -15.35 -27.36 17.82
N GLU A 160 -15.70 -28.20 18.80
CA GLU A 160 -15.59 -29.65 18.78
C GLU A 160 -16.93 -30.28 18.40
N GLY A 161 -16.94 -31.07 17.33
CA GLY A 161 -18.08 -31.85 16.85
C GLY A 161 -18.25 -33.20 17.57
N PRO A 162 -19.30 -33.97 17.22
CA PRO A 162 -19.51 -35.30 17.78
C PRO A 162 -18.34 -36.24 17.45
N GLY A 163 -17.71 -36.82 18.48
CA GLY A 163 -16.57 -37.73 18.32
C GLY A 163 -15.19 -37.10 18.53
N ALA A 164 -15.13 -35.85 19.00
CA ALA A 164 -13.89 -35.06 19.21
C ALA A 164 -13.15 -34.62 17.93
N GLN A 165 -13.79 -34.77 16.77
CA GLN A 165 -13.39 -34.09 15.53
C GLN A 165 -13.66 -32.58 15.66
N ARG A 166 -12.78 -31.73 15.13
CA ARG A 166 -13.00 -30.27 15.08
C ARG A 166 -13.96 -29.91 13.94
N GLN A 167 -14.67 -28.79 14.09
CA GLN A 167 -15.46 -28.15 13.02
C GLN A 167 -14.82 -26.84 12.57
N PHE A 168 -14.34 -26.03 13.53
CA PHE A 168 -13.38 -24.96 13.26
C PHE A 168 -12.45 -24.72 14.48
N GLU A 169 -11.31 -24.10 14.23
CA GLU A 169 -10.26 -23.81 15.19
C GLU A 169 -9.45 -22.56 14.74
N ILE A 170 -9.45 -21.49 15.55
CA ILE A 170 -8.67 -20.25 15.29
C ILE A 170 -7.38 -20.31 16.13
N VAL A 171 -6.21 -20.22 15.49
CA VAL A 171 -4.91 -20.55 16.09
C VAL A 171 -3.85 -19.50 15.78
N SER A 172 -3.35 -18.77 16.79
CA SER A 172 -2.17 -17.92 16.61
C SER A 172 -0.89 -18.75 16.65
N ASN A 173 -0.05 -18.64 15.63
CA ASN A 173 1.04 -19.55 15.33
C ASN A 173 2.40 -18.84 15.35
N GLY A 174 2.82 -18.37 16.53
CA GLY A 174 4.04 -17.58 16.71
C GLY A 174 5.36 -18.12 16.11
N PRO A 175 5.57 -19.43 15.91
CA PRO A 175 6.73 -19.94 15.17
C PRO A 175 6.74 -19.66 13.65
N ALA A 176 5.60 -19.29 13.07
CA ALA A 176 5.43 -18.85 11.68
C ALA A 176 4.92 -17.39 11.57
N ASP A 177 4.60 -16.78 12.71
CA ASP A 177 3.90 -15.50 12.88
C ASP A 177 2.61 -15.33 12.05
N THR A 178 1.81 -16.40 11.98
CA THR A 178 0.50 -16.42 11.33
C THR A 178 -0.67 -16.47 12.33
N LEU A 179 -1.88 -16.08 11.89
CA LEU A 179 -3.14 -16.43 12.54
C LEU A 179 -3.93 -17.38 11.62
N ASP A 180 -4.02 -18.65 12.02
CA ASP A 180 -4.63 -19.71 11.23
C ASP A 180 -6.13 -19.86 11.57
N LEU A 181 -7.03 -19.68 10.59
CA LEU A 181 -8.40 -20.20 10.61
C LEU A 181 -8.39 -21.60 9.98
N THR A 182 -8.57 -22.63 10.80
CA THR A 182 -8.73 -24.00 10.33
C THR A 182 -10.20 -24.43 10.44
N TYR A 183 -10.79 -24.97 9.38
CA TYR A 183 -12.15 -25.53 9.39
C TYR A 183 -12.26 -26.82 8.57
N TRP A 184 -13.39 -27.52 8.72
CA TRP A 184 -13.60 -28.84 8.10
C TRP A 184 -14.94 -28.96 7.37
N ILE A 185 -14.88 -29.02 6.04
CA ILE A 185 -16.02 -29.27 5.14
C ILE A 185 -15.98 -30.74 4.67
N ASP A 186 -17.08 -31.47 4.89
CA ASP A 186 -17.26 -32.91 4.61
C ASP A 186 -16.12 -33.88 5.02
N GLY A 187 -15.25 -33.45 5.92
CA GLY A 187 -14.10 -34.21 6.43
C GLY A 187 -12.75 -33.80 5.84
N THR A 188 -12.73 -32.99 4.78
CA THR A 188 -11.54 -32.29 4.28
C THR A 188 -11.15 -31.19 5.27
N GLN A 189 -9.85 -30.92 5.42
CA GLN A 189 -9.35 -29.82 6.25
C GLN A 189 -8.96 -28.64 5.37
N HIS A 190 -9.50 -27.47 5.69
CA HIS A 190 -9.14 -26.19 5.09
C HIS A 190 -8.36 -25.38 6.13
N VAL A 191 -7.30 -24.71 5.70
CA VAL A 191 -6.45 -23.84 6.54
C VAL A 191 -6.21 -22.57 5.76
N ILE A 192 -6.65 -21.45 6.33
CA ILE A 192 -6.39 -20.10 5.84
C ILE A 192 -5.53 -19.44 6.91
N SER A 193 -4.47 -18.75 6.50
CA SER A 193 -3.50 -18.15 7.42
C SER A 193 -3.32 -16.69 7.04
N LEU A 194 -3.62 -15.80 7.99
CA LEU A 194 -3.18 -14.41 7.92
C LEU A 194 -1.69 -14.36 8.30
N GLU A 195 -0.87 -13.60 7.60
CA GLU A 195 0.60 -13.59 7.76
C GLU A 195 1.12 -12.32 8.47
N ASP A 196 2.40 -12.33 8.90
CA ASP A 196 3.10 -11.26 9.64
C ASP A 196 2.35 -10.64 10.84
N VAL A 197 1.47 -11.41 11.51
CA VAL A 197 0.45 -10.86 12.43
C VAL A 197 0.99 -10.32 13.77
N GLY A 198 2.27 -10.54 14.09
CA GLY A 198 2.96 -9.95 15.27
C GLY A 198 2.34 -10.27 16.64
N LEU A 199 1.51 -11.32 16.75
CA LEU A 199 0.72 -11.64 17.94
C LEU A 199 1.53 -12.33 19.06
N ALA A 200 2.68 -12.92 18.71
CA ALA A 200 3.48 -13.76 19.61
C ALA A 200 4.70 -13.06 20.23
N ASP A 201 4.72 -11.73 20.34
CA ASP A 201 5.85 -10.96 20.87
C ASP A 201 6.02 -10.98 22.41
N SER A 202 5.10 -11.65 23.13
CA SER A 202 5.00 -11.58 24.60
C SER A 202 4.76 -10.17 25.17
N GLN A 203 4.13 -9.27 24.41
CA GLN A 203 3.40 -8.11 24.92
C GLN A 203 1.91 -8.41 25.07
N TRP A 204 1.12 -7.41 25.45
CA TRP A 204 -0.34 -7.51 25.44
C TRP A 204 -0.86 -6.92 24.12
N LYS A 205 -1.65 -7.69 23.39
CA LYS A 205 -2.34 -7.30 22.15
C LYS A 205 -3.85 -7.36 22.43
N ASN A 206 -4.60 -6.35 22.00
CA ASN A 206 -6.05 -6.43 21.92
C ASN A 206 -6.40 -6.83 20.48
N VAL A 207 -7.12 -7.92 20.26
CA VAL A 207 -7.50 -8.38 18.92
C VAL A 207 -9.01 -8.28 18.70
N THR A 208 -9.40 -7.90 17.49
CA THR A 208 -10.72 -8.22 16.90
C THR A 208 -10.45 -9.17 15.74
N VAL A 209 -11.07 -10.34 15.75
CA VAL A 209 -11.04 -11.28 14.61
C VAL A 209 -12.44 -11.30 14.02
N GLN A 210 -12.56 -10.83 12.79
CA GLN A 210 -13.79 -10.80 12.01
C GLN A 210 -13.92 -12.12 11.24
N VAL A 211 -15.12 -12.71 11.25
CA VAL A 211 -15.47 -13.92 10.50
C VAL A 211 -16.91 -13.77 10.03
N THR A 212 -17.14 -13.02 8.95
CA THR A 212 -18.48 -12.53 8.55
C THR A 212 -18.67 -12.52 7.03
N GLY A 213 -19.73 -13.14 6.52
CA GLY A 213 -19.90 -13.35 5.09
C GLY A 213 -18.77 -14.20 4.53
N ASP A 214 -18.09 -13.70 3.53
CA ASP A 214 -16.83 -14.22 3.01
C ASP A 214 -15.58 -13.61 3.68
N THR A 215 -15.68 -12.67 4.62
CA THR A 215 -14.49 -12.01 5.21
C THR A 215 -13.90 -12.75 6.43
N TYR A 216 -12.57 -12.88 6.44
CA TYR A 216 -11.76 -13.28 7.60
C TYR A 216 -10.62 -12.28 7.84
N SER A 217 -10.74 -11.44 8.87
CA SER A 217 -9.83 -10.30 9.09
C SER A 217 -9.32 -10.22 10.54
N LEU A 218 -8.11 -9.68 10.73
CA LEU A 218 -7.50 -9.44 12.04
C LEU A 218 -7.19 -7.95 12.23
N TYR A 219 -7.76 -7.38 13.30
CA TYR A 219 -7.40 -6.07 13.83
C TYR A 219 -6.61 -6.23 15.13
N VAL A 220 -5.57 -5.41 15.34
CA VAL A 220 -4.76 -5.35 16.56
C VAL A 220 -4.79 -3.92 17.10
N GLY A 221 -5.32 -3.73 18.31
CA GLY A 221 -5.65 -2.41 18.80
C GLY A 221 -6.90 -1.89 18.09
N CYS A 222 -6.71 -0.90 17.22
CA CYS A 222 -7.70 -0.37 16.28
C CYS A 222 -7.25 -0.60 14.82
N ASP A 223 -6.00 -1.03 14.61
CA ASP A 223 -5.35 -1.13 13.29
C ASP A 223 -5.74 -2.44 12.61
N LEU A 224 -6.12 -2.41 11.33
CA LEU A 224 -6.23 -3.61 10.50
C LEU A 224 -4.82 -4.13 10.21
N ILE A 225 -4.60 -5.44 10.38
CA ILE A 225 -3.30 -6.09 10.14
C ILE A 225 -3.32 -6.91 8.85
N ASP A 226 -4.37 -7.72 8.64
CA ASP A 226 -4.51 -8.58 7.47
C ASP A 226 -5.98 -9.02 7.28
N SER A 227 -6.38 -9.36 6.06
CA SER A 227 -7.73 -9.76 5.67
C SER A 227 -7.75 -10.73 4.48
N PHE A 228 -8.62 -11.73 4.53
CA PHE A 228 -8.72 -12.80 3.53
C PHE A 228 -10.17 -13.17 3.20
N THR A 229 -10.45 -13.46 1.93
CA THR A 229 -11.80 -13.82 1.45
C THR A 229 -11.99 -15.35 1.36
N LEU A 230 -13.06 -15.86 1.96
CA LEU A 230 -13.39 -17.28 2.12
C LEU A 230 -14.18 -17.81 0.90
N ASP A 231 -13.64 -18.82 0.19
CA ASP A 231 -14.30 -19.45 -0.96
C ASP A 231 -15.72 -20.01 -0.66
N GLU A 232 -15.97 -20.47 0.57
CA GLU A 232 -17.27 -20.95 1.04
C GLU A 232 -17.54 -20.54 2.50
N PRO A 233 -18.78 -20.11 2.85
CA PRO A 233 -19.15 -19.71 4.21
C PRO A 233 -19.27 -20.92 5.16
N PHE A 234 -18.17 -21.32 5.77
CA PHE A 234 -18.09 -22.52 6.63
C PHE A 234 -19.07 -22.51 7.82
N TYR A 235 -19.58 -21.34 8.23
CA TYR A 235 -20.48 -21.20 9.38
C TYR A 235 -21.87 -21.84 9.16
N GLU A 236 -22.34 -21.93 7.92
CA GLU A 236 -23.62 -22.60 7.61
C GLU A 236 -23.59 -24.08 8.00
N GLN A 237 -22.45 -24.73 7.74
CA GLN A 237 -22.24 -26.17 7.91
C GLN A 237 -22.04 -26.57 9.39
N LEU A 238 -21.83 -25.61 10.30
CA LEU A 238 -21.57 -25.86 11.72
C LEU A 238 -22.73 -26.61 12.38
N ARG A 239 -22.49 -27.86 12.75
CA ARG A 239 -23.48 -28.72 13.43
C ARG A 239 -23.53 -28.34 14.91
N THR A 240 -24.72 -28.32 15.50
CA THR A 240 -24.94 -27.96 16.91
C THR A 240 -25.08 -29.17 17.82
N GLU A 241 -25.57 -30.30 17.31
CA GLU A 241 -25.80 -31.51 18.12
C GLU A 241 -24.52 -32.09 18.74
N LYS A 242 -24.55 -32.28 20.07
CA LYS A 242 -23.46 -32.91 20.87
C LYS A 242 -22.12 -32.18 20.80
N THR A 243 -22.12 -30.93 20.36
CA THR A 243 -20.90 -30.13 20.16
C THR A 243 -20.43 -29.42 21.43
N ARG A 244 -19.19 -28.94 21.41
CA ARG A 244 -18.55 -28.22 22.53
C ARG A 244 -17.61 -27.13 22.01
N MET A 245 -17.90 -25.89 22.35
CA MET A 245 -16.98 -24.78 22.12
C MET A 245 -16.03 -24.64 23.30
N TYR A 246 -14.74 -24.42 23.03
CA TYR A 246 -13.70 -24.21 24.04
C TYR A 246 -12.86 -22.97 23.72
N VAL A 247 -12.52 -22.21 24.76
CA VAL A 247 -11.50 -21.15 24.71
C VAL A 247 -10.14 -21.73 25.11
N ALA A 248 -9.05 -21.24 24.53
CA ALA A 248 -7.65 -21.60 24.83
C ALA A 248 -7.23 -23.07 24.59
N LYS A 249 -8.16 -23.96 24.20
CA LYS A 249 -7.93 -25.41 24.13
C LYS A 249 -7.86 -25.90 22.68
N GLY A 250 -6.63 -25.98 22.18
CA GLY A 250 -6.37 -26.57 20.87
C GLY A 250 -6.65 -28.07 20.78
N SER A 251 -6.71 -28.59 19.56
CA SER A 251 -6.91 -30.02 19.24
C SER A 251 -5.82 -30.94 19.83
N ALA A 252 -4.60 -30.45 19.99
CA ALA A 252 -3.46 -31.17 20.58
C ALA A 252 -2.75 -30.34 21.68
N ARG A 253 -1.92 -31.00 22.52
CA ARG A 253 -1.26 -30.40 23.72
C ARG A 253 -0.22 -29.31 23.40
N ASP A 254 0.22 -29.28 22.17
CA ASP A 254 1.14 -28.34 21.54
C ASP A 254 0.42 -27.15 20.87
N SER A 255 -0.84 -27.33 20.44
CA SER A 255 -1.74 -26.23 19.99
C SER A 255 -2.54 -25.55 21.12
N HIS A 256 -2.47 -26.05 22.35
CA HIS A 256 -3.08 -25.39 23.51
C HIS A 256 -2.45 -24.00 23.77
N PHE A 257 -3.26 -22.95 23.90
CA PHE A 257 -2.78 -21.56 24.02
C PHE A 257 -1.86 -21.36 25.24
N ARG A 258 -0.65 -20.84 25.00
CA ARG A 258 0.38 -20.60 26.02
C ARG A 258 0.61 -19.10 26.17
N GLY A 259 0.05 -18.57 27.25
CA GLY A 259 0.04 -17.13 27.46
C GLY A 259 -0.97 -16.71 28.53
N LEU A 260 -1.42 -15.47 28.47
CA LEU A 260 -2.57 -14.95 29.20
C LEU A 260 -3.67 -14.55 28.21
N LEU A 261 -4.93 -14.80 28.56
CA LEU A 261 -6.11 -14.23 27.88
C LEU A 261 -6.96 -13.44 28.87
N GLN A 262 -7.55 -12.35 28.41
CA GLN A 262 -8.50 -11.47 29.09
C GLN A 262 -9.57 -11.04 28.06
N ASN A 263 -10.76 -10.62 28.51
CA ASN A 263 -11.83 -10.03 27.66
C ASN A 263 -12.19 -10.82 26.39
N VAL A 264 -12.29 -12.15 26.49
CA VAL A 264 -12.64 -13.01 25.34
C VAL A 264 -14.17 -13.07 25.16
N HIS A 265 -14.69 -12.43 24.10
CA HIS A 265 -16.12 -12.40 23.78
C HIS A 265 -16.39 -12.80 22.32
N LEU A 266 -17.51 -13.48 22.08
CA LEU A 266 -18.16 -13.49 20.77
C LEU A 266 -19.20 -12.37 20.72
N VAL A 267 -19.19 -11.59 19.64
CA VAL A 267 -19.97 -10.37 19.45
C VAL A 267 -20.68 -10.43 18.09
N PHE A 268 -21.91 -9.92 18.03
CA PHE A 268 -22.86 -10.10 16.92
C PHE A 268 -23.52 -8.78 16.48
N GLU A 269 -22.69 -7.79 16.19
CA GLU A 269 -23.11 -6.51 15.60
C GLU A 269 -23.39 -6.66 14.09
N ASN A 270 -23.67 -5.56 13.40
CA ASN A 270 -23.80 -5.53 11.93
C ASN A 270 -22.47 -5.18 11.24
N SER A 271 -21.61 -4.42 11.92
CA SER A 271 -20.39 -3.80 11.40
C SER A 271 -19.20 -4.14 12.30
N VAL A 272 -17.96 -3.93 11.84
CA VAL A 272 -16.76 -4.08 12.69
C VAL A 272 -16.47 -2.79 13.47
N GLU A 273 -16.91 -1.67 12.91
CA GLU A 273 -16.94 -0.31 13.42
C GLU A 273 -17.72 -0.23 14.74
N ASP A 274 -18.89 -0.88 14.81
CA ASP A 274 -19.66 -1.14 16.05
C ASP A 274 -18.82 -1.86 17.13
N VAL A 275 -17.88 -2.73 16.74
CA VAL A 275 -17.09 -3.56 17.65
C VAL A 275 -15.83 -2.85 18.13
N LEU A 276 -15.23 -2.01 17.27
CA LEU A 276 -14.05 -1.20 17.57
C LEU A 276 -14.41 0.04 18.40
N SER A 277 -15.49 0.75 18.05
CA SER A 277 -16.03 1.86 18.84
C SER A 277 -16.41 1.42 20.27
N LYS A 278 -17.13 0.31 20.43
CA LYS A 278 -17.48 -0.29 21.75
C LYS A 278 -16.26 -0.77 22.55
N LYS A 279 -15.07 -0.87 21.96
CA LYS A 279 -13.80 -1.13 22.65
C LYS A 279 -13.07 0.12 23.14
N GLY A 280 -13.54 1.32 22.79
CA GLY A 280 -12.86 2.57 23.11
C GLY A 280 -11.70 2.89 22.15
N CYS A 281 -11.74 2.37 20.92
CA CYS A 281 -11.15 3.10 19.80
C CYS A 281 -12.00 4.37 19.67
N GLN A 282 -11.49 5.50 20.19
CA GLN A 282 -12.00 6.79 19.74
C GLN A 282 -11.59 6.94 18.29
N GLN A 283 -12.53 7.36 17.46
CA GLN A 283 -12.24 7.82 16.12
C GLN A 283 -11.16 8.90 16.18
N SER A 284 -10.02 8.63 15.56
CA SER A 284 -9.00 9.63 15.25
C SER A 284 -9.31 10.19 13.87
N GLN A 285 -9.05 11.48 13.63
CA GLN A 285 -8.90 11.92 12.23
C GLN A 285 -7.67 11.16 11.67
N GLY A 286 -7.92 10.30 10.68
CA GLY A 286 -7.23 9.02 10.53
C GLY A 286 -8.02 7.87 11.20
N ALA A 287 -9.16 7.51 10.59
CA ALA A 287 -10.19 6.57 11.07
C ALA A 287 -10.79 6.87 12.47
N GLU A 288 -11.92 7.58 12.61
CA GLU A 288 -12.79 8.20 11.60
C GLU A 288 -13.26 9.61 12.06
N ALA A 289 -14.55 9.80 12.41
CA ALA A 289 -15.23 11.09 12.61
C ALA A 289 -15.02 11.79 13.98
N ASN A 290 -15.48 13.05 14.05
CA ASN A 290 -15.41 13.91 15.24
C ASN A 290 -16.60 13.74 16.19
N ALA A 291 -16.34 13.70 17.51
CA ALA A 291 -17.31 14.14 18.52
C ALA A 291 -16.66 14.47 19.88
N ILE A 292 -16.08 15.66 20.03
CA ILE A 292 -16.15 16.39 21.31
C ILE A 292 -16.98 17.66 21.08
N SER A 293 -18.30 17.49 21.21
CA SER A 293 -19.23 18.55 21.59
C SER A 293 -20.11 17.96 22.71
N GLU A 294 -20.30 18.60 23.87
CA GLU A 294 -19.75 19.87 24.34
C GLU A 294 -19.55 19.80 25.86
N ASN A 295 -18.77 20.72 26.44
CA ASN A 295 -18.74 20.89 27.90
C ASN A 295 -18.74 22.37 28.30
N THR A 296 -19.72 23.09 27.74
CA THR A 296 -20.06 24.45 28.12
C THR A 296 -20.72 24.44 29.51
N GLU A 297 -19.90 24.52 30.57
CA GLU A 297 -20.44 24.84 31.90
C GLU A 297 -20.86 26.32 31.93
N THR A 298 -22.13 26.54 31.56
CA THR A 298 -22.79 27.83 31.49
C THR A 298 -22.59 28.67 32.76
N LEU A 299 -22.39 29.97 32.62
CA LEU A 299 -22.96 30.95 33.56
C LEU A 299 -23.05 32.36 32.95
N HIS A 300 -24.24 32.95 33.07
CA HIS A 300 -24.57 34.30 32.59
C HIS A 300 -23.59 35.38 33.10
N LEU A 301 -23.47 36.49 32.34
CA LEU A 301 -23.75 37.82 32.88
C LEU A 301 -23.87 38.92 31.80
N SER A 302 -25.05 39.55 31.75
CA SER A 302 -25.30 40.89 31.20
C SER A 302 -25.83 41.78 32.33
N PRO A 303 -25.72 43.13 32.29
CA PRO A 303 -24.90 44.00 31.43
C PRO A 303 -24.18 45.12 32.25
N GLN A 304 -23.79 46.22 31.55
CA GLN A 304 -23.48 47.60 32.03
C GLN A 304 -22.02 48.00 32.29
N GLY A 305 -21.61 49.14 31.69
CA GLY A 305 -20.52 49.99 32.21
C GLY A 305 -19.48 50.49 31.19
N GLY A 306 -19.78 51.57 30.46
CA GLY A 306 -18.74 52.46 29.89
C GLY A 306 -18.34 53.57 30.88
N PRO A 307 -17.63 54.66 30.47
CA PRO A 307 -17.19 55.01 29.12
C PRO A 307 -15.71 55.54 29.05
N GLU A 308 -15.38 56.32 28.00
CA GLU A 308 -14.39 57.42 27.93
C GLU A 308 -13.02 57.26 27.18
N TYR A 309 -12.98 57.92 26.01
CA TYR A 309 -11.91 58.77 25.43
C TYR A 309 -10.50 58.27 25.07
N GLY A 310 -10.13 58.49 23.78
CA GLY A 310 -8.85 59.17 23.46
C GLY A 310 -8.02 58.67 22.26
N GLY A 311 -8.12 59.33 21.09
CA GLY A 311 -7.03 59.38 20.08
C GLY A 311 -6.19 60.67 20.24
N PRO A 312 -5.41 61.14 19.23
CA PRO A 312 -5.09 60.55 17.91
C PRO A 312 -3.56 60.59 17.56
N GLY A 313 -3.15 60.26 16.32
CA GLY A 313 -2.01 60.96 15.68
C GLY A 313 -0.95 60.18 14.85
N ALA A 314 -1.20 60.06 13.54
CA ALA A 314 -0.30 60.44 12.42
C ALA A 314 1.21 60.03 12.32
N GLN A 315 1.50 59.41 11.16
CA GLN A 315 2.51 59.78 10.13
C GLN A 315 3.95 59.17 10.06
N GLN A 316 4.23 58.68 8.83
CA GLN A 316 5.47 58.67 8.02
C GLN A 316 6.51 57.52 8.16
N ARG A 317 6.76 56.87 6.99
CA ARG A 317 7.89 55.97 6.67
C ARG A 317 9.21 56.76 6.55
N PRO A 318 10.39 56.10 6.57
CA PRO A 318 11.00 55.69 5.30
C PRO A 318 11.47 54.22 5.27
N GLU A 319 11.91 53.72 4.12
CA GLU A 319 12.26 52.32 3.88
C GLU A 319 13.52 51.84 4.63
N VAL A 320 13.44 50.66 5.27
CA VAL A 320 14.17 49.44 4.90
C VAL A 320 13.41 48.23 5.48
N CYS A 321 12.77 47.43 4.63
CA CYS A 321 12.46 46.00 4.84
C CYS A 321 11.81 45.43 3.57
N GLU A 322 12.57 44.69 2.77
CA GLU A 322 12.08 43.96 1.59
C GLU A 322 11.60 42.56 2.00
N ARG A 323 10.55 42.49 2.85
CA ARG A 323 9.82 41.26 3.24
C ARG A 323 8.37 41.58 3.59
N SER A 324 7.44 40.70 3.24
CA SER A 324 6.00 40.91 3.51
C SER A 324 5.66 40.76 5.00
N CYS A 325 4.45 41.19 5.39
CA CYS A 325 3.93 40.92 6.74
C CYS A 325 3.77 39.42 7.01
N GLU A 326 3.58 38.62 5.97
CA GLU A 326 3.43 37.17 6.06
C GLU A 326 4.79 36.48 6.21
N GLU A 327 5.84 36.94 5.52
CA GLU A 327 7.21 36.48 5.79
C GLU A 327 7.68 36.82 7.21
N LEU A 328 7.16 37.89 7.81
CA LEU A 328 7.35 38.18 9.23
C LEU A 328 6.45 37.31 10.12
N SER A 329 5.24 36.96 9.67
CA SER A 329 4.36 36.01 10.36
C SER A 329 4.99 34.61 10.43
N THR A 330 5.47 34.08 9.29
CA THR A 330 6.16 32.79 9.22
C THR A 330 7.48 32.79 9.98
N MET A 331 8.26 33.89 9.96
CA MET A 331 9.46 34.00 10.80
C MET A 331 9.12 34.10 12.31
N ILE A 332 7.93 34.60 12.67
CA ILE A 332 7.42 34.64 14.05
C ILE A 332 6.82 33.28 14.47
N THR A 333 6.22 32.49 13.57
CA THR A 333 5.80 31.11 13.85
C THR A 333 6.99 30.15 13.88
N GLU A 334 8.01 30.33 13.06
CA GLU A 334 9.34 29.70 13.19
C GLU A 334 9.96 30.01 14.56
N LEU A 335 10.00 31.29 14.95
CA LEU A 335 10.54 31.69 16.27
C LEU A 335 9.67 31.24 17.44
N SER A 336 8.35 31.11 17.27
CA SER A 336 7.46 30.57 18.31
C SER A 336 7.54 29.05 18.39
N GLY A 337 7.72 28.35 17.27
CA GLY A 337 8.06 26.93 17.18
C GLY A 337 9.41 26.65 17.84
N LEU A 338 10.42 27.48 17.57
CA LEU A 338 11.71 27.43 18.26
C LEU A 338 11.55 27.75 19.76
N HIS A 339 10.64 28.67 20.15
CA HIS A 339 10.31 28.94 21.54
C HIS A 339 9.61 27.75 22.22
N VAL A 340 8.71 27.05 21.51
CA VAL A 340 8.07 25.79 21.96
C VAL A 340 9.13 24.70 22.10
N ILE A 341 10.01 24.49 21.13
CA ILE A 341 11.10 23.49 21.20
C ILE A 341 12.08 23.83 22.32
N VAL A 342 12.45 25.11 22.52
CA VAL A 342 13.30 25.54 23.62
C VAL A 342 12.61 25.41 24.97
N ASN A 343 11.30 25.65 25.08
CA ASN A 343 10.53 25.42 26.29
C ASN A 343 10.34 23.92 26.57
N GLN A 344 10.12 23.10 25.54
CA GLN A 344 10.05 21.64 25.62
C GLN A 344 11.41 21.06 26.06
N LEU A 345 12.52 21.62 25.56
CA LEU A 345 13.87 21.28 25.99
C LEU A 345 14.18 21.80 27.41
N HIS A 346 13.65 22.97 27.79
CA HIS A 346 13.79 23.54 29.14
C HIS A 346 12.99 22.75 30.18
N GLU A 347 11.76 22.35 29.86
CA GLU A 347 10.93 21.50 30.71
C GLU A 347 11.48 20.07 30.77
N ASN A 348 12.00 19.51 29.67
CA ASN A 348 12.71 18.23 29.73
C ASN A 348 14.03 18.32 30.53
N LEU A 349 14.79 19.42 30.44
CA LEU A 349 15.94 19.68 31.31
C LEU A 349 15.54 19.89 32.77
N ARG A 350 14.40 20.54 33.05
CA ARG A 350 13.82 20.65 34.39
C ARG A 350 13.36 19.29 34.91
N LYS A 351 12.73 18.47 34.09
CA LYS A 351 12.27 17.11 34.42
C LYS A 351 13.46 16.23 34.78
N VAL A 352 14.47 16.17 33.90
CA VAL A 352 15.75 15.51 34.18
C VAL A 352 16.48 16.11 35.38
N SER A 353 16.41 17.43 35.63
CA SER A 353 16.99 18.06 36.82
C SER A 353 16.22 17.70 38.09
N ASN A 354 14.89 17.63 38.05
CA ASN A 354 14.01 17.28 39.16
C ASN A 354 14.13 15.79 39.49
N ASP A 355 14.22 14.92 38.48
CA ASP A 355 14.47 13.50 38.63
C ASP A 355 15.88 13.25 39.22
N ASN A 356 16.90 13.99 38.77
CA ASN A 356 18.21 13.98 39.42
C ASN A 356 18.17 14.54 40.85
N GLN A 357 17.36 15.56 41.14
CA GLN A 357 17.23 16.12 42.48
C GLN A 357 16.49 15.17 43.43
N PHE A 358 15.47 14.45 42.95
CA PHE A 358 14.77 13.38 43.65
C PHE A 358 15.71 12.19 43.94
N LEU A 359 16.56 11.81 42.98
CA LEU A 359 17.63 10.84 43.19
C LEU A 359 18.67 11.32 44.22
N TRP A 360 19.02 12.61 44.24
CA TRP A 360 19.91 13.19 45.26
C TRP A 360 19.30 13.18 46.67
N GLU A 361 18.01 13.47 46.82
CA GLU A 361 17.35 13.43 48.13
C GLU A 361 17.15 11.99 48.66
N LEU A 362 17.02 10.97 47.78
CA LEU A 362 17.07 9.57 48.19
C LEU A 362 18.48 9.09 48.62
N ILE A 363 19.56 9.72 48.15
CA ILE A 363 20.95 9.31 48.43
C ILE A 363 21.53 10.00 49.68
N GLY A 364 21.09 11.23 49.97
CA GLY A 364 21.36 11.93 51.23
C GLY A 364 22.68 12.73 51.25
N GLY A 365 22.69 13.76 52.10
CA GLY A 365 23.74 14.79 52.12
C GLY A 365 25.12 14.37 52.68
N PRO A 366 26.17 15.17 52.43
CA PRO A 366 27.56 14.83 52.73
C PRO A 366 28.00 15.20 54.17
N PRO A 367 29.19 14.77 54.63
CA PRO A 367 29.81 13.46 54.39
C PRO A 367 30.40 12.83 55.68
N LYS A 368 30.34 11.49 55.84
CA LYS A 368 31.23 10.77 56.79
C LYS A 368 31.40 9.27 56.52
N THR A 369 32.19 8.97 55.50
CA THR A 369 33.11 7.82 55.44
C THR A 369 32.60 6.45 55.92
N ARG A 370 32.10 5.63 54.98
CA ARG A 370 32.60 4.26 54.77
C ARG A 370 32.24 3.77 53.37
N ASN A 371 33.16 3.08 52.71
CA ASN A 371 32.93 2.52 51.39
C ASN A 371 31.86 1.42 51.50
N MET A 372 30.79 1.52 50.71
CA MET A 372 29.83 0.45 50.53
C MET A 372 29.48 0.39 49.04
N SER A 373 29.86 -0.70 48.40
CA SER A 373 29.51 -1.00 47.01
C SER A 373 28.28 -1.89 46.96
N ALA A 374 27.54 -1.84 45.86
CA ALA A 374 26.27 -2.52 45.69
C ALA A 374 25.95 -2.71 44.20
N CYS A 375 25.03 -3.59 43.88
CA CYS A 375 24.61 -3.93 42.53
C CYS A 375 23.09 -3.80 42.41
N TRP A 376 22.63 -3.40 41.23
CA TRP A 376 21.21 -3.24 40.91
C TRP A 376 20.81 -4.28 39.87
N GLN A 377 19.74 -5.03 40.12
CA GLN A 377 19.21 -5.99 39.15
C GLN A 377 17.71 -6.23 39.40
N ASP A 378 16.93 -6.27 38.33
CA ASP A 378 15.48 -6.57 38.32
C ASP A 378 14.67 -5.78 39.38
N GLY A 379 14.94 -4.48 39.47
CA GLY A 379 14.26 -3.55 40.37
C GLY A 379 14.62 -3.69 41.85
N ARG A 380 15.69 -4.42 42.20
CA ARG A 380 16.16 -4.59 43.58
C ARG A 380 17.66 -4.28 43.74
N PHE A 381 17.99 -3.82 44.95
CA PHE A 381 19.32 -3.43 45.39
C PHE A 381 19.95 -4.53 46.23
N PHE A 382 21.19 -4.90 45.93
CA PHE A 382 21.95 -5.95 46.63
C PHE A 382 23.34 -5.45 47.03
N ALA A 383 23.76 -5.69 48.27
CA ALA A 383 25.01 -5.17 48.83
C ALA A 383 26.26 -5.98 48.40
N GLU A 384 27.46 -5.42 48.61
CA GLU A 384 28.74 -6.09 48.33
C GLU A 384 28.85 -7.49 48.99
N ASN A 385 29.09 -8.52 48.17
CA ASN A 385 29.08 -9.96 48.48
C ASN A 385 27.71 -10.57 48.86
N GLU A 386 26.60 -9.83 48.75
CA GLU A 386 25.26 -10.41 48.90
C GLU A 386 24.93 -11.36 47.74
N THR A 387 24.32 -12.51 48.06
CA THR A 387 24.02 -13.57 47.09
C THR A 387 22.52 -13.79 46.94
N TRP A 388 22.02 -13.77 45.71
CA TRP A 388 20.63 -14.11 45.39
C TRP A 388 20.57 -15.22 44.33
N VAL A 389 19.39 -15.80 44.15
CA VAL A 389 19.12 -16.87 43.17
C VAL A 389 18.18 -16.29 42.12
N VAL A 390 18.50 -16.49 40.84
CA VAL A 390 17.73 -15.93 39.70
C VAL A 390 16.76 -16.97 39.13
N ASP A 391 17.18 -18.23 39.08
CA ASP A 391 16.37 -19.39 38.70
C ASP A 391 16.79 -20.63 39.50
N SER A 392 16.09 -21.76 39.35
CA SER A 392 16.34 -23.01 40.09
C SER A 392 17.74 -23.62 39.91
N CYS A 393 18.53 -23.13 38.96
CA CYS A 393 19.88 -23.59 38.62
C CYS A 393 20.97 -22.50 38.79
N THR A 394 20.63 -21.21 38.91
CA THR A 394 21.58 -20.09 38.81
C THR A 394 21.64 -19.22 40.08
N LYS A 395 22.82 -19.13 40.71
CA LYS A 395 23.08 -18.29 41.88
C LYS A 395 24.05 -17.14 41.59
N CYS A 396 23.60 -15.93 41.85
CA CYS A 396 24.32 -14.67 41.64
C CYS A 396 24.91 -14.08 42.91
N THR A 397 25.86 -13.16 42.77
CA THR A 397 26.54 -12.46 43.86
C THR A 397 27.00 -11.09 43.41
N CYS A 398 26.72 -10.04 44.17
CA CYS A 398 27.27 -8.71 43.88
C CYS A 398 28.75 -8.63 44.29
N LYS A 399 29.65 -8.20 43.39
CA LYS A 399 31.06 -7.89 43.74
C LYS A 399 31.54 -6.65 42.98
N LYS A 400 31.99 -5.64 43.73
CA LYS A 400 32.50 -4.35 43.24
C LYS A 400 31.63 -3.72 42.17
N PHE A 401 30.35 -3.51 42.49
CA PHE A 401 29.33 -2.95 41.60
C PHE A 401 29.00 -3.81 40.35
N LYS A 402 29.41 -5.08 40.29
CA LYS A 402 29.08 -5.99 39.19
C LYS A 402 28.49 -7.30 39.71
N THR A 403 27.35 -7.73 39.17
CA THR A 403 26.79 -9.06 39.48
C THR A 403 27.66 -10.15 38.83
N VAL A 404 27.93 -11.22 39.59
CA VAL A 404 28.66 -12.42 39.12
C VAL A 404 27.82 -13.65 39.42
N CYS A 405 27.39 -14.37 38.38
CA CYS A 405 26.49 -15.52 38.48
C CYS A 405 27.18 -16.84 38.16
N HIS A 406 26.72 -17.92 38.81
CA HIS A 406 27.27 -19.26 38.71
C HIS A 406 26.12 -20.27 38.66
N GLN A 407 26.19 -21.25 37.76
CA GLN A 407 25.20 -22.33 37.67
C GLN A 407 25.58 -23.54 38.55
N ILE A 408 24.56 -24.25 39.03
CA ILE A 408 24.68 -25.43 39.89
C ILE A 408 24.88 -26.67 39.02
N THR A 409 26.02 -27.36 39.18
CA THR A 409 26.35 -28.58 38.43
C THR A 409 25.85 -29.84 39.12
N CYS A 410 25.03 -30.64 38.43
CA CYS A 410 24.48 -31.90 38.94
C CYS A 410 25.43 -33.11 38.80
N PRO A 411 25.28 -34.15 39.63
CA PRO A 411 25.88 -35.46 39.39
C PRO A 411 25.29 -36.17 38.15
N PRO A 412 26.05 -37.00 37.42
CA PRO A 412 25.55 -37.69 36.23
C PRO A 412 24.63 -38.87 36.58
N ALA A 413 23.44 -38.89 35.99
CA ALA A 413 22.51 -40.03 36.07
C ALA A 413 22.93 -41.14 35.08
N THR A 414 23.19 -42.35 35.57
CA THR A 414 23.75 -43.46 34.78
C THR A 414 22.67 -44.41 34.24
N CYS A 415 21.82 -43.91 33.33
CA CYS A 415 20.74 -44.69 32.73
C CYS A 415 20.26 -44.06 31.41
N ALA A 416 19.69 -44.89 30.52
CA ALA A 416 19.62 -44.58 29.08
C ALA A 416 18.65 -43.47 28.67
N ASN A 417 17.69 -43.08 29.52
CA ASN A 417 16.81 -41.94 29.24
C ASN A 417 16.41 -41.21 30.54
N PRO A 418 17.21 -40.22 30.99
CA PRO A 418 16.90 -39.42 32.18
C PRO A 418 15.82 -38.37 31.91
N SER A 419 14.82 -38.28 32.77
CA SER A 419 13.82 -37.21 32.79
C SER A 419 13.99 -36.30 34.01
N PHE A 420 13.58 -35.04 33.84
CA PHE A 420 13.57 -34.03 34.91
C PHE A 420 12.16 -33.92 35.50
N VAL A 421 12.08 -33.60 36.80
CA VAL A 421 10.82 -33.32 37.50
C VAL A 421 10.71 -31.80 37.70
N GLU A 422 9.54 -31.22 37.42
CA GLU A 422 9.32 -29.76 37.56
C GLU A 422 9.68 -29.26 38.96
N GLY A 423 10.74 -28.45 39.06
CA GLY A 423 11.18 -27.79 40.28
C GLY A 423 12.65 -28.00 40.65
N GLU A 424 13.29 -29.09 40.18
CA GLU A 424 14.69 -29.41 40.51
C GLU A 424 15.62 -29.45 39.29
N CYS A 425 16.89 -29.11 39.50
CA CYS A 425 17.87 -28.90 38.43
C CYS A 425 18.53 -30.19 37.88
N CYS A 426 18.25 -31.38 38.46
CA CYS A 426 18.96 -32.63 38.17
C CYS A 426 18.01 -33.78 37.73
N PRO A 427 18.41 -34.69 36.81
CA PRO A 427 17.51 -35.69 36.23
C PRO A 427 17.59 -37.09 36.90
N SER A 428 16.59 -37.94 36.63
CA SER A 428 16.52 -39.36 37.03
C SER A 428 15.79 -40.21 35.96
N CYS A 429 16.01 -41.53 35.87
CA CYS A 429 15.49 -42.33 34.73
C CYS A 429 14.49 -43.42 35.11
N PHE A 430 13.66 -43.82 34.13
CA PHE A 430 12.94 -45.10 34.07
C PHE A 430 13.17 -45.76 32.68
N HIS A 431 12.91 -47.07 32.53
CA HIS A 431 13.36 -47.88 31.39
C HIS A 431 12.24 -48.52 30.55
N SER A 432 12.27 -48.30 29.22
CA SER A 432 11.85 -49.19 28.10
C SER A 432 11.82 -48.38 26.79
N LEU A 433 12.11 -48.85 25.58
CA LEU A 433 12.71 -50.03 24.97
C LEU A 433 12.75 -49.68 23.45
N ASP A 434 13.88 -49.92 22.76
CA ASP A 434 14.02 -50.37 21.35
C ASP A 434 15.06 -49.62 20.46
N GLY A 435 15.83 -50.41 19.70
CA GLY A 435 16.40 -50.04 18.38
C GLY A 435 17.83 -49.47 18.28
N GLU A 436 18.72 -50.27 17.66
CA GLU A 436 20.04 -49.95 17.05
C GLU A 436 21.32 -50.07 17.94
N GLU A 437 22.08 -51.16 17.74
CA GLU A 437 23.38 -51.41 18.38
C GLU A 437 24.57 -51.36 17.40
N GLY A 438 25.74 -50.88 17.84
CA GLY A 438 27.04 -51.10 17.17
C GLY A 438 27.83 -49.83 16.75
N TRP A 439 27.16 -48.68 16.63
CA TRP A 439 27.81 -47.40 16.38
C TRP A 439 28.17 -46.67 17.69
N SER A 440 29.32 -46.00 17.73
CA SER A 440 29.54 -44.95 18.74
C SER A 440 28.58 -43.78 18.52
N PRO A 441 28.32 -42.95 19.55
CA PRO A 441 27.71 -41.65 19.35
C PRO A 441 28.47 -40.83 18.29
N TRP A 442 27.75 -39.94 17.62
CA TRP A 442 28.35 -38.92 16.76
C TRP A 442 29.19 -37.96 17.63
N ALA A 443 30.35 -37.56 17.11
CA ALA A 443 31.05 -36.39 17.62
C ALA A 443 30.23 -35.11 17.37
N GLU A 444 30.58 -34.03 18.06
CA GLU A 444 30.03 -32.70 17.74
C GLU A 444 30.39 -32.26 16.32
N TRP A 445 29.55 -31.36 15.78
CA TRP A 445 29.83 -30.71 14.51
C TRP A 445 31.08 -29.83 14.62
N THR A 446 31.92 -29.84 13.58
CA THR A 446 32.95 -28.81 13.43
C THR A 446 32.33 -27.42 13.33
N GLU A 447 33.12 -26.38 13.60
CA GLU A 447 32.79 -25.02 13.14
C GLU A 447 32.62 -24.99 11.62
N CYS A 448 32.01 -23.92 11.10
CA CYS A 448 31.77 -23.77 9.67
C CYS A 448 33.11 -23.71 8.91
N SER A 449 33.22 -24.42 7.78
CA SER A 449 34.47 -24.48 7.01
C SER A 449 34.87 -23.16 6.34
N THR A 450 33.96 -22.19 6.32
CA THR A 450 34.17 -20.77 5.96
C THR A 450 33.88 -19.86 7.17
N THR A 451 34.51 -18.69 7.21
CA THR A 451 34.29 -17.67 8.25
C THR A 451 33.21 -16.64 7.89
N CYS A 452 32.72 -16.70 6.66
CA CYS A 452 31.67 -15.87 6.06
C CYS A 452 31.08 -16.65 4.86
N GLY A 453 29.91 -16.24 4.36
CA GLY A 453 29.22 -16.94 3.27
C GLY A 453 28.76 -18.35 3.63
N SER A 454 28.44 -19.13 2.59
CA SER A 454 28.03 -20.54 2.72
C SER A 454 29.24 -21.47 2.83
N GLY A 455 29.19 -22.37 3.82
CA GLY A 455 30.19 -23.38 4.10
C GLY A 455 29.56 -24.69 4.53
N THR A 456 30.38 -25.58 5.08
CA THR A 456 29.93 -26.91 5.57
C THR A 456 30.53 -27.26 6.92
N GLN A 457 29.76 -27.96 7.74
CA GLN A 457 30.20 -28.60 8.98
C GLN A 457 30.22 -30.11 8.79
N GLN A 458 31.16 -30.79 9.44
CA GLN A 458 31.25 -32.25 9.44
C GLN A 458 31.27 -32.82 10.85
N ARG A 459 30.81 -34.06 11.01
CA ARG A 459 30.99 -34.86 12.22
C ARG A 459 31.19 -36.33 11.89
N GLY A 460 31.91 -37.05 12.75
CA GLY A 460 32.22 -38.46 12.57
C GLY A 460 31.74 -39.35 13.73
N ARG A 461 31.57 -40.64 13.45
CA ARG A 461 31.36 -41.71 14.44
C ARG A 461 32.17 -42.95 14.07
N SER A 462 32.53 -43.73 15.08
CA SER A 462 33.32 -44.96 14.94
C SER A 462 32.45 -46.21 15.13
N CYS A 463 32.70 -47.24 14.33
CA CYS A 463 32.16 -48.59 14.53
C CYS A 463 33.09 -49.38 15.46
N ASP A 464 32.54 -50.07 16.46
CA ASP A 464 33.33 -51.00 17.30
C ASP A 464 33.26 -52.41 16.70
N VAL A 465 34.36 -52.85 16.07
CA VAL A 465 34.40 -54.03 15.20
C VAL A 465 34.49 -55.36 15.98
N THR A 466 34.21 -55.33 17.28
CA THR A 466 34.35 -56.51 18.14
C THR A 466 33.11 -57.42 18.15
N SER A 467 31.91 -56.94 17.76
CA SER A 467 30.70 -57.78 17.80
C SER A 467 29.51 -57.45 16.88
N ASN A 468 29.63 -56.70 15.77
CA ASN A 468 28.71 -56.79 14.60
C ASN A 468 29.15 -55.93 13.39
N THR A 469 28.45 -56.10 12.26
CA THR A 469 28.66 -55.30 11.03
C THR A 469 27.86 -53.99 11.05
N CYS A 470 28.54 -52.85 11.21
CA CYS A 470 27.92 -51.54 11.10
C CYS A 470 27.51 -51.20 9.66
N LEU A 471 26.27 -50.77 9.45
CA LEU A 471 25.76 -50.25 8.17
C LEU A 471 25.48 -48.74 8.27
N GLY A 472 25.57 -48.06 7.12
CA GLY A 472 25.46 -46.59 7.01
C GLY A 472 26.81 -45.85 7.09
N PRO A 473 26.81 -44.52 6.87
CA PRO A 473 28.04 -43.73 6.85
C PRO A 473 28.61 -43.46 8.25
N SER A 474 29.94 -43.38 8.33
CA SER A 474 30.73 -43.02 9.50
C SER A 474 31.02 -41.52 9.61
N ILE A 475 30.70 -40.73 8.58
CA ILE A 475 30.86 -39.26 8.53
C ILE A 475 29.53 -38.67 8.03
N GLN A 476 29.10 -37.57 8.64
CA GLN A 476 27.93 -36.78 8.25
C GLN A 476 28.37 -35.34 7.98
N THR A 477 27.81 -34.73 6.94
CA THR A 477 28.06 -33.33 6.54
C THR A 477 26.74 -32.56 6.56
N ARG A 478 26.77 -31.28 6.94
CA ARG A 478 25.64 -30.34 6.76
C ARG A 478 26.14 -28.99 6.25
N ALA A 479 25.28 -28.22 5.60
CA ALA A 479 25.55 -26.83 5.28
C ALA A 479 25.56 -25.94 6.54
N CYS A 480 26.24 -24.81 6.44
CA CYS A 480 26.18 -23.70 7.39
C CYS A 480 26.33 -22.39 6.61
N SER A 481 25.68 -21.33 7.07
CA SER A 481 25.71 -20.02 6.42
C SER A 481 26.03 -18.94 7.44
N LEU A 482 26.99 -18.08 7.11
CA LEU A 482 27.33 -16.85 7.83
C LEU A 482 27.26 -15.68 6.83
N GLY A 483 27.27 -14.44 7.31
CA GLY A 483 27.05 -13.23 6.47
C GLY A 483 28.00 -13.10 5.28
N LYS A 484 27.61 -12.33 4.25
CA LYS A 484 28.36 -12.14 2.98
C LYS A 484 29.84 -11.79 3.23
N CYS A 485 30.75 -12.37 2.42
CA CYS A 485 32.20 -12.13 2.52
C CYS A 485 32.65 -10.82 1.83
N ASP A 486 33.76 -10.26 2.30
CA ASP A 486 34.53 -9.22 1.60
C ASP A 486 35.67 -9.88 0.77
N ASN A 487 35.69 -9.61 -0.54
CA ASN A 487 36.51 -10.31 -1.53
C ASN A 487 38.00 -9.90 -1.57
N ARG A 488 38.51 -9.20 -0.54
CA ARG A 488 39.87 -8.60 -0.53
C ARG A 488 40.91 -9.32 0.35
N ILE A 489 40.57 -10.42 1.01
CA ILE A 489 41.40 -11.03 2.09
C ILE A 489 41.93 -12.42 1.72
N ARG A 490 43.21 -12.70 2.05
CA ARG A 490 43.91 -13.98 1.84
C ARG A 490 43.93 -14.85 3.10
N GLN A 491 43.52 -16.12 3.01
CA GLN A 491 43.32 -17.00 4.17
C GLN A 491 44.30 -18.19 4.19
N ASP A 492 45.27 -18.18 5.11
CA ASP A 492 46.15 -19.32 5.43
C ASP A 492 45.36 -20.44 6.15
N GLY A 493 45.72 -21.70 5.93
CA GLY A 493 44.98 -22.88 6.40
C GLY A 493 45.23 -23.24 7.88
N GLY A 494 44.16 -23.59 8.58
CA GLY A 494 44.17 -24.00 9.98
C GLY A 494 43.80 -25.47 10.21
N TRP A 495 44.34 -26.05 11.28
CA TRP A 495 44.03 -27.41 11.71
C TRP A 495 42.72 -27.46 12.50
N SER A 496 41.86 -28.44 12.20
CA SER A 496 40.72 -28.80 13.03
C SER A 496 41.15 -29.18 14.45
N HIS A 497 40.18 -29.18 15.38
CA HIS A 497 40.33 -29.88 16.64
C HIS A 497 40.66 -31.36 16.42
N TRP A 498 41.41 -31.94 17.35
CA TRP A 498 41.69 -33.37 17.37
C TRP A 498 40.45 -34.18 17.75
N SER A 499 40.28 -35.35 17.14
CA SER A 499 39.32 -36.35 17.60
C SER A 499 39.60 -36.77 19.05
N PRO A 500 38.62 -37.39 19.72
CA PRO A 500 38.88 -38.18 20.93
C PRO A 500 40.00 -39.21 20.71
N TRP A 501 40.66 -39.58 21.80
CA TRP A 501 41.58 -40.72 21.81
C TRP A 501 40.78 -42.03 21.79
N SER A 502 41.25 -43.02 21.01
CA SER A 502 40.70 -44.38 21.04
C SER A 502 40.85 -45.04 22.43
N SER A 503 40.07 -46.10 22.67
CA SER A 503 40.28 -47.03 23.79
C SER A 503 41.71 -47.59 23.83
N CYS A 504 42.20 -47.94 25.03
CA CYS A 504 43.53 -48.53 25.20
C CYS A 504 43.58 -49.93 24.58
N SER A 505 44.60 -50.19 23.74
CA SER A 505 44.67 -51.42 22.93
C SER A 505 44.93 -52.74 23.68
N VAL A 506 45.02 -52.72 25.02
CA VAL A 506 45.22 -53.92 25.87
C VAL A 506 44.51 -53.75 27.23
N THR A 507 44.14 -54.85 27.87
CA THR A 507 43.52 -54.87 29.22
C THR A 507 44.51 -55.08 30.37
N CYS A 508 45.73 -55.54 30.07
CA CYS A 508 46.85 -55.67 30.99
C CYS A 508 48.16 -55.34 30.26
N GLY A 509 49.16 -54.80 30.97
CA GLY A 509 50.39 -54.29 30.34
C GLY A 509 50.22 -52.95 29.60
N VAL A 510 51.13 -52.64 28.66
CA VAL A 510 51.17 -51.34 27.94
C VAL A 510 50.50 -51.46 26.56
N GLY A 511 49.61 -50.52 26.25
CA GLY A 511 48.95 -50.39 24.95
C GLY A 511 49.12 -48.99 24.36
N ASN A 512 48.42 -48.71 23.25
CA ASN A 512 48.38 -47.39 22.62
C ASN A 512 46.94 -46.89 22.43
N ILE A 513 46.82 -45.56 22.31
CA ILE A 513 45.62 -44.79 21.97
C ILE A 513 45.95 -43.84 20.81
N THR A 514 45.01 -43.60 19.90
CA THR A 514 45.23 -42.80 18.66
C THR A 514 44.16 -41.72 18.47
N ARG A 515 44.52 -40.59 17.86
CA ARG A 515 43.59 -39.53 17.40
C ARG A 515 44.05 -38.86 16.10
N ILE A 516 43.12 -38.16 15.43
CA ILE A 516 43.35 -37.50 14.12
C ILE A 516 42.76 -36.08 14.06
N ARG A 517 43.25 -35.26 13.12
CA ARG A 517 42.74 -33.91 12.77
C ARG A 517 43.01 -33.60 11.29
N LEU A 518 42.27 -32.66 10.72
CA LEU A 518 42.31 -32.31 9.29
C LEU A 518 42.67 -30.83 9.09
N CYS A 519 43.16 -30.45 7.90
CA CYS A 519 43.54 -29.06 7.57
C CYS A 519 42.34 -28.35 6.91
N ASN A 520 41.31 -28.06 7.71
CA ASN A 520 40.03 -27.54 7.23
C ASN A 520 39.32 -26.61 8.25
N SER A 521 40.07 -25.95 9.13
CA SER A 521 39.52 -25.00 10.11
C SER A 521 40.44 -23.79 10.30
N PRO A 522 40.44 -22.81 9.37
CA PRO A 522 39.75 -22.80 8.07
C PRO A 522 40.51 -23.59 7.00
N VAL A 523 39.86 -23.85 5.86
CA VAL A 523 40.53 -24.36 4.66
C VAL A 523 41.41 -23.25 4.05
N PRO A 524 42.64 -23.50 3.59
CA PRO A 524 43.43 -22.47 2.90
C PRO A 524 42.78 -22.05 1.57
N GLN A 525 42.59 -20.75 1.36
CA GLN A 525 41.95 -20.16 0.17
C GLN A 525 42.77 -18.96 -0.36
N MET A 526 42.46 -18.48 -1.57
CA MET A 526 43.14 -17.33 -2.22
C MET A 526 44.68 -17.45 -2.23
N GLY A 527 45.19 -18.67 -2.41
CA GLY A 527 46.63 -18.98 -2.40
C GLY A 527 47.29 -18.88 -1.01
N GLY A 528 46.54 -19.00 0.08
CA GLY A 528 47.08 -19.12 1.45
C GLY A 528 47.94 -20.38 1.67
N LYS A 529 48.74 -20.36 2.74
CA LYS A 529 49.68 -21.45 3.08
C LYS A 529 48.94 -22.65 3.67
N ASN A 530 49.38 -23.85 3.29
CA ASN A 530 48.87 -25.12 3.81
C ASN A 530 49.38 -25.43 5.24
N CYS A 531 48.61 -26.17 6.04
CA CYS A 531 48.88 -26.41 7.45
C CYS A 531 50.20 -27.15 7.70
N LYS A 532 51.05 -26.65 8.60
CA LYS A 532 52.27 -27.37 9.04
C LYS A 532 51.99 -28.31 10.22
N GLY A 533 52.45 -29.55 10.09
CA GLY A 533 52.38 -30.59 11.13
C GLY A 533 51.75 -31.89 10.63
N SER A 534 51.60 -32.87 11.52
CA SER A 534 50.89 -34.12 11.22
C SER A 534 49.41 -34.04 11.66
N GLY A 535 48.53 -34.64 10.86
CA GLY A 535 47.10 -34.82 11.14
C GLY A 535 46.75 -36.10 11.91
N ARG A 536 47.74 -36.81 12.46
CA ARG A 536 47.57 -38.04 13.27
C ARG A 536 48.54 -38.03 14.44
N GLU A 537 48.07 -38.42 15.61
CA GLU A 537 48.85 -38.50 16.86
C GLU A 537 48.53 -39.82 17.57
N THR A 538 49.57 -40.45 18.14
CA THR A 538 49.47 -41.74 18.86
C THR A 538 50.22 -41.62 20.18
N LYS A 539 49.65 -42.16 21.27
CA LYS A 539 50.18 -42.06 22.63
C LYS A 539 50.02 -43.39 23.37
N GLY A 540 50.90 -43.68 24.32
CA GLY A 540 50.81 -44.88 25.15
C GLY A 540 49.75 -44.80 26.26
N CYS A 541 49.24 -45.96 26.67
CA CYS A 541 48.36 -46.19 27.82
C CYS A 541 48.81 -47.45 28.57
N GLN A 542 48.50 -47.61 29.86
CA GLN A 542 49.14 -48.64 30.69
C GLN A 542 48.22 -49.21 31.79
N GLY A 543 48.05 -50.54 31.77
CA GLY A 543 47.33 -51.34 32.76
C GLY A 543 48.26 -52.26 33.59
N VAL A 544 47.64 -53.06 34.46
CA VAL A 544 48.33 -53.88 35.48
C VAL A 544 49.05 -55.10 34.86
N PRO A 545 50.18 -55.63 35.43
CA PRO A 545 50.97 -56.73 34.82
C PRO A 545 50.68 -58.14 35.43
N CYS A 546 50.87 -59.25 34.68
CA CYS A 546 50.26 -60.57 35.00
C CYS A 546 51.10 -61.87 34.69
N PRO A 547 51.63 -62.61 35.68
CA PRO A 547 51.84 -64.09 35.70
C PRO A 547 52.13 -64.99 34.47
N ILE A 548 53.34 -65.11 33.88
CA ILE A 548 53.62 -66.05 32.76
C ILE A 548 55.04 -66.73 32.77
N ASP A 549 55.22 -67.93 32.18
CA ASP A 549 56.45 -68.76 32.08
C ASP A 549 56.74 -69.21 30.61
N GLY A 550 58.00 -69.34 30.16
CA GLY A 550 58.35 -69.27 28.71
C GLY A 550 58.46 -70.58 27.91
N ARG A 551 57.97 -70.59 26.65
CA ARG A 551 58.15 -71.64 25.60
C ARG A 551 58.04 -71.08 24.16
N TRP A 552 58.62 -71.77 23.18
CA TRP A 552 58.56 -71.39 21.75
C TRP A 552 57.18 -71.54 21.10
N SER A 553 56.83 -70.60 20.24
CA SER A 553 55.70 -70.68 19.31
C SER A 553 55.96 -71.65 18.15
N PRO A 554 54.89 -72.12 17.48
CA PRO A 554 54.98 -72.54 16.09
C PRO A 554 55.58 -71.43 15.21
N TRP A 555 56.21 -71.79 14.09
CA TRP A 555 56.57 -70.82 13.06
C TRP A 555 55.31 -70.18 12.47
N SER A 556 55.35 -68.87 12.21
CA SER A 556 54.30 -68.20 11.45
C SER A 556 54.16 -68.79 10.04
N PRO A 557 53.00 -68.60 9.39
CA PRO A 557 52.94 -68.61 7.94
C PRO A 557 54.00 -67.66 7.34
N TRP A 558 54.41 -67.93 6.10
CA TRP A 558 55.17 -66.97 5.33
C TRP A 558 54.34 -65.72 5.07
N SER A 559 54.94 -64.53 5.21
CA SER A 559 54.28 -63.26 4.89
C SER A 559 53.84 -63.19 3.43
N ALA A 560 52.94 -62.25 3.14
CA ALA A 560 52.79 -61.75 1.78
C ALA A 560 54.15 -61.26 1.25
N CYS A 561 54.34 -61.31 -0.07
CA CYS A 561 55.53 -60.76 -0.70
C CYS A 561 55.54 -59.23 -0.52
N THR A 562 56.68 -58.62 -0.20
CA THR A 562 56.79 -57.17 0.05
C THR A 562 56.35 -56.28 -1.12
N VAL A 563 56.28 -56.83 -2.35
CA VAL A 563 55.77 -56.15 -3.54
C VAL A 563 54.99 -57.11 -4.44
N THR A 564 54.01 -56.60 -5.18
CA THR A 564 53.21 -57.35 -6.17
C THR A 564 53.96 -57.59 -7.49
N CYS A 565 54.90 -56.70 -7.84
CA CYS A 565 55.75 -56.77 -9.02
C CYS A 565 57.20 -56.32 -8.70
N ALA A 566 58.11 -56.47 -9.65
CA ALA A 566 59.54 -56.09 -9.61
C ALA A 566 60.47 -56.80 -8.60
N GLY A 567 59.97 -57.73 -7.78
CA GLY A 567 60.77 -58.63 -6.94
C GLY A 567 60.75 -58.26 -5.45
N GLY A 568 60.21 -59.16 -4.62
CA GLY A 568 60.07 -58.96 -3.18
C GLY A 568 60.63 -60.11 -2.34
N ILE A 569 60.51 -59.94 -1.02
CA ILE A 569 60.89 -60.92 0.00
C ILE A 569 59.64 -61.31 0.79
N ARG A 570 59.62 -62.53 1.31
CA ARG A 570 58.69 -62.99 2.35
C ARG A 570 59.47 -63.55 3.53
N GLU A 571 58.99 -63.29 4.73
CA GLU A 571 59.61 -63.71 6.00
C GLU A 571 58.64 -64.63 6.76
N ARG A 572 59.18 -65.54 7.58
CA ARG A 572 58.45 -66.17 8.68
C ARG A 572 59.26 -66.12 9.97
N THR A 573 58.56 -66.12 11.09
CA THR A 573 59.17 -65.92 12.42
C THR A 573 58.55 -66.87 13.45
N ARG A 574 59.33 -67.28 14.45
CA ARG A 574 58.83 -67.89 15.69
C ARG A 574 59.35 -67.11 16.88
N VAL A 575 58.57 -67.06 17.96
CA VAL A 575 58.85 -66.22 19.12
C VAL A 575 58.72 -67.02 20.42
N CYS A 576 59.42 -66.60 21.46
CA CYS A 576 59.41 -67.24 22.78
C CYS A 576 58.14 -66.83 23.55
N ASN A 577 56.96 -67.10 23.00
CA ASN A 577 55.70 -66.55 23.50
C ASN A 577 54.52 -67.53 23.64
N SER A 578 54.78 -68.84 23.64
CA SER A 578 53.75 -69.87 23.77
C SER A 578 53.93 -70.77 25.01
N PRO A 579 54.17 -70.21 26.22
CA PRO A 579 53.95 -68.80 26.61
C PRO A 579 55.24 -67.94 26.65
N GLU A 580 55.18 -66.67 27.06
CA GLU A 580 56.37 -65.78 27.26
C GLU A 580 56.71 -65.63 28.75
N PRO A 581 57.98 -65.64 29.20
CA PRO A 581 58.30 -65.59 30.62
C PRO A 581 58.32 -64.17 31.18
N GLN A 582 57.30 -63.80 31.95
CA GLN A 582 57.25 -62.50 32.63
C GLN A 582 56.69 -62.63 34.04
N HIS A 583 57.07 -61.68 34.92
CA HIS A 583 56.65 -61.63 36.33
C HIS A 583 57.14 -62.82 37.20
N GLY A 584 58.17 -63.56 36.74
CA GLY A 584 58.83 -64.62 37.51
C GLY A 584 59.26 -65.86 36.71
N GLY A 585 58.83 -65.99 35.45
CA GLY A 585 59.13 -67.14 34.57
C GLY A 585 60.53 -67.19 33.94
N LYS A 586 60.76 -68.20 33.07
CA LYS A 586 62.07 -68.57 32.46
C LYS A 586 62.09 -68.63 30.93
N ASP A 587 63.19 -68.20 30.32
CA ASP A 587 63.44 -68.06 28.87
C ASP A 587 63.54 -69.34 28.00
N CYS A 588 63.33 -69.14 26.69
CA CYS A 588 63.48 -70.14 25.62
C CYS A 588 64.82 -70.01 24.85
N VAL A 589 65.26 -71.08 24.18
CA VAL A 589 66.55 -71.15 23.46
C VAL A 589 66.38 -71.58 21.99
N GLY A 590 66.85 -70.78 21.02
CA GLY A 590 66.77 -71.05 19.57
C GLY A 590 66.60 -69.79 18.68
N ASP A 591 66.83 -69.93 17.36
CA ASP A 591 66.76 -68.81 16.38
C ASP A 591 65.32 -68.37 16.03
N VAL A 592 65.15 -67.09 15.64
CA VAL A 592 63.84 -66.39 15.64
C VAL A 592 63.23 -66.14 14.24
N LYS A 593 64.02 -66.04 13.15
CA LYS A 593 63.56 -65.58 11.82
C LYS A 593 64.10 -66.40 10.64
N GLU A 594 63.36 -66.43 9.52
CA GLU A 594 63.72 -67.11 8.27
C GLU A 594 63.13 -66.36 7.04
N GLN A 595 63.86 -66.24 5.92
CA GLN A 595 63.49 -65.38 4.76
C GLN A 595 63.64 -66.07 3.38
N GLN A 596 62.82 -65.67 2.39
CA GLN A 596 62.85 -66.18 1.00
C GLN A 596 62.33 -65.13 -0.03
N MET A 597 62.76 -65.19 -1.30
CA MET A 597 62.36 -64.26 -2.37
C MET A 597 61.09 -64.67 -3.16
N CYS A 598 60.40 -63.70 -3.79
CA CYS A 598 59.15 -63.86 -4.54
C CYS A 598 58.91 -62.77 -5.64
N ASN A 599 57.85 -62.94 -6.47
CA ASN A 599 57.27 -61.97 -7.44
C ASN A 599 58.20 -61.29 -8.47
N LYS A 600 58.76 -62.06 -9.43
CA LYS A 600 59.77 -61.60 -10.41
C LYS A 600 59.24 -61.10 -11.79
N ARG A 601 58.22 -60.24 -11.85
CA ARG A 601 57.71 -59.61 -13.10
C ARG A 601 57.37 -58.13 -12.90
N SER A 602 57.50 -57.27 -13.91
CA SER A 602 57.26 -55.81 -13.83
C SER A 602 55.76 -55.43 -13.96
N CYS A 603 55.42 -54.19 -13.58
CA CYS A 603 54.06 -53.61 -13.70
C CYS A 603 53.92 -52.66 -14.92
N PRO A 604 52.69 -52.46 -15.47
CA PRO A 604 52.38 -51.47 -16.51
C PRO A 604 52.11 -50.06 -15.96
N ILE A 605 51.94 -49.07 -16.85
CA ILE A 605 51.69 -47.65 -16.57
C ILE A 605 50.53 -47.17 -17.48
N ASP A 606 49.66 -46.28 -16.99
CA ASP A 606 48.56 -45.64 -17.73
C ASP A 606 48.68 -44.12 -17.60
N GLY A 607 48.63 -43.39 -18.72
CA GLY A 607 48.86 -41.95 -18.80
C GLY A 607 47.71 -41.07 -18.28
N CYS A 608 46.44 -41.49 -18.45
CA CYS A 608 45.29 -40.65 -18.10
C CYS A 608 45.05 -40.52 -16.59
N LEU A 609 45.68 -41.38 -15.77
CA LEU A 609 45.70 -41.27 -14.30
C LEU A 609 46.30 -39.96 -13.77
N SER A 610 46.93 -39.16 -14.65
CA SER A 610 47.47 -37.82 -14.32
C SER A 610 46.45 -36.68 -14.48
N ASN A 611 45.23 -36.95 -14.97
CA ASN A 611 44.23 -35.96 -15.38
C ASN A 611 44.81 -34.82 -16.26
N PRO A 612 45.41 -35.14 -17.42
CA PRO A 612 46.15 -34.17 -18.23
C PRO A 612 45.27 -33.34 -19.21
N CYS A 613 43.97 -33.61 -19.24
CA CYS A 613 42.99 -32.92 -20.08
C CYS A 613 42.15 -31.94 -19.26
N PHE A 614 41.53 -30.97 -19.94
CA PHE A 614 40.63 -30.02 -19.32
C PHE A 614 39.46 -30.75 -18.60
N PRO A 615 38.97 -30.28 -17.44
CA PRO A 615 37.88 -30.93 -16.73
C PRO A 615 36.65 -31.17 -17.62
N GLY A 616 36.24 -32.44 -17.74
CA GLY A 616 35.14 -32.87 -18.63
C GLY A 616 35.55 -33.25 -20.05
N ALA A 617 36.75 -32.88 -20.54
CA ALA A 617 37.27 -33.34 -21.82
C ALA A 617 37.73 -34.80 -21.75
N GLN A 618 37.36 -35.61 -22.74
CA GLN A 618 37.60 -37.05 -22.74
C GLN A 618 39.10 -37.39 -22.88
N CYS A 619 39.75 -37.88 -21.81
CA CYS A 619 41.12 -38.37 -21.87
C CYS A 619 41.17 -39.80 -22.44
N SER A 620 41.99 -40.02 -23.46
CA SER A 620 42.31 -41.35 -24.01
C SER A 620 43.78 -41.66 -23.80
N SER A 621 44.11 -42.74 -23.09
CA SER A 621 45.49 -43.20 -22.86
C SER A 621 45.88 -44.36 -23.76
N PHE A 622 47.17 -44.43 -24.08
CA PHE A 622 47.73 -45.44 -24.98
C PHE A 622 48.71 -46.39 -24.24
N PRO A 623 48.94 -47.63 -24.74
CA PRO A 623 49.74 -48.64 -24.04
C PRO A 623 51.24 -48.32 -23.88
N ASP A 624 51.73 -47.22 -24.44
CA ASP A 624 53.08 -46.69 -24.26
C ASP A 624 53.20 -45.66 -23.12
N GLY A 625 52.08 -45.30 -22.50
CA GLY A 625 51.97 -44.28 -21.45
C GLY A 625 51.67 -42.87 -21.96
N SER A 626 51.52 -42.67 -23.27
CA SER A 626 51.04 -41.41 -23.84
C SER A 626 49.51 -41.25 -23.68
N TRP A 627 49.01 -40.05 -23.95
CA TRP A 627 47.60 -39.69 -23.83
C TRP A 627 47.23 -38.62 -24.85
N SER A 628 45.93 -38.53 -25.17
CA SER A 628 45.34 -37.48 -26.01
C SER A 628 43.97 -37.07 -25.47
N CYS A 629 43.66 -35.78 -25.55
CA CYS A 629 42.35 -35.24 -25.16
C CYS A 629 41.41 -35.19 -26.37
N GLY A 630 40.14 -35.49 -26.15
CA GLY A 630 39.06 -35.18 -27.10
C GLY A 630 38.70 -33.69 -27.10
N SER A 631 37.58 -33.35 -27.72
CA SER A 631 37.02 -32.00 -27.71
C SER A 631 36.81 -31.45 -26.29
N CYS A 632 36.78 -30.12 -26.17
CA CYS A 632 36.33 -29.44 -24.97
C CYS A 632 34.86 -29.80 -24.64
N PRO A 633 34.43 -29.61 -23.37
CA PRO A 633 33.02 -29.72 -23.01
C PRO A 633 32.14 -28.72 -23.80
N VAL A 634 30.85 -29.00 -23.86
CA VAL A 634 29.85 -28.05 -24.37
C VAL A 634 29.91 -26.75 -23.55
N GLY A 635 29.82 -25.59 -24.20
CA GLY A 635 30.06 -24.28 -23.59
C GLY A 635 31.52 -23.81 -23.59
N PHE A 636 32.45 -24.59 -24.18
CA PHE A 636 33.87 -24.20 -24.26
C PHE A 636 34.48 -24.41 -25.66
N LEU A 637 35.37 -23.50 -26.07
CA LEU A 637 36.21 -23.63 -27.27
C LEU A 637 37.66 -23.95 -26.88
N GLY A 638 38.34 -24.78 -27.68
CA GLY A 638 39.76 -25.07 -27.46
C GLY A 638 40.24 -26.41 -28.02
N ASN A 639 41.33 -26.93 -27.45
CA ASN A 639 42.05 -28.11 -27.94
C ASN A 639 41.99 -29.33 -27.00
N GLY A 640 41.11 -29.32 -26.01
CA GLY A 640 40.93 -30.41 -25.02
C GLY A 640 41.97 -30.44 -23.90
N THR A 641 43.13 -29.79 -24.05
CA THR A 641 44.07 -29.52 -22.93
C THR A 641 43.83 -28.14 -22.33
N HIS A 642 43.57 -27.17 -23.20
CA HIS A 642 43.19 -25.80 -22.85
C HIS A 642 41.84 -25.56 -23.53
N CYS A 643 40.87 -25.12 -22.75
CA CYS A 643 39.52 -24.80 -23.16
C CYS A 643 39.15 -23.47 -22.49
N GLU A 644 38.65 -22.54 -23.27
CA GLU A 644 38.21 -21.21 -22.86
C GLU A 644 36.70 -21.11 -23.09
N ASP A 645 36.05 -20.17 -22.39
CA ASP A 645 34.59 -20.00 -22.43
C ASP A 645 34.11 -19.71 -23.86
N LEU A 646 32.96 -20.27 -24.23
CA LEU A 646 32.25 -19.84 -25.44
C LEU A 646 31.30 -18.71 -25.07
N ASP A 647 31.55 -17.50 -25.59
CA ASP A 647 30.55 -16.44 -25.55
C ASP A 647 29.44 -16.74 -26.56
N GLU A 648 28.35 -17.38 -26.11
CA GLU A 648 27.21 -17.67 -26.98
C GLU A 648 26.45 -16.40 -27.39
N CYS A 649 26.37 -15.39 -26.52
CA CYS A 649 25.68 -14.12 -26.77
C CYS A 649 26.35 -13.30 -27.88
N ALA A 650 27.69 -13.31 -27.95
CA ALA A 650 28.45 -12.64 -29.01
C ALA A 650 28.43 -13.39 -30.36
N VAL A 651 28.03 -14.67 -30.38
CA VAL A 651 28.01 -15.51 -31.60
C VAL A 651 26.58 -15.74 -32.13
N VAL A 652 25.57 -15.63 -31.27
CA VAL A 652 24.15 -15.64 -31.62
C VAL A 652 23.53 -14.42 -30.94
N THR A 653 23.30 -13.36 -31.71
CA THR A 653 22.89 -12.05 -31.18
C THR A 653 21.38 -11.94 -30.94
N ASP A 654 20.60 -12.92 -31.42
CA ASP A 654 19.13 -12.97 -31.43
C ASP A 654 18.57 -14.13 -30.59
N VAL A 655 19.29 -14.48 -29.50
CA VAL A 655 18.86 -15.48 -28.49
C VAL A 655 17.86 -14.87 -27.51
N CYS A 656 18.09 -13.61 -27.11
CA CYS A 656 17.31 -12.90 -26.11
C CYS A 656 16.59 -11.71 -26.74
N PHE A 657 15.50 -11.27 -26.12
CA PHE A 657 14.72 -10.13 -26.59
C PHE A 657 15.52 -8.82 -26.48
N THR A 658 15.30 -7.90 -27.41
CA THR A 658 16.04 -6.64 -27.52
C THR A 658 15.10 -5.44 -27.48
N THR A 659 14.84 -4.89 -26.30
CA THR A 659 14.32 -3.52 -26.15
C THR A 659 15.37 -2.52 -26.60
N SER A 660 14.96 -1.41 -27.21
CA SER A 660 15.78 -0.19 -27.43
C SER A 660 17.21 -0.43 -27.95
N LYS A 661 17.38 -1.43 -28.84
CA LYS A 661 18.66 -1.90 -29.43
C LYS A 661 19.68 -2.48 -28.43
N ALA A 662 19.33 -2.70 -27.16
CA ALA A 662 20.20 -3.28 -26.13
C ALA A 662 20.20 -4.83 -26.15
N HIS A 663 21.39 -5.45 -26.06
CA HIS A 663 21.51 -6.92 -26.00
C HIS A 663 21.28 -7.47 -24.58
N ARG A 664 20.05 -7.93 -24.28
CA ARG A 664 19.66 -8.51 -22.96
C ARG A 664 20.16 -9.96 -22.72
N CYS A 665 21.28 -10.35 -23.35
CA CYS A 665 21.89 -11.68 -23.23
C CYS A 665 23.13 -11.64 -22.33
N VAL A 666 23.20 -12.51 -21.33
CA VAL A 666 24.30 -12.55 -20.35
C VAL A 666 25.08 -13.85 -20.48
N ASN A 667 26.31 -13.76 -20.97
CA ASN A 667 27.24 -14.88 -21.03
C ASN A 667 27.73 -15.30 -19.63
N THR A 668 27.94 -16.59 -19.42
CA THR A 668 28.29 -17.20 -18.13
C THR A 668 29.31 -18.33 -18.31
N ASN A 669 30.00 -18.70 -17.24
CA ASN A 669 31.00 -19.77 -17.29
C ASN A 669 30.48 -21.05 -16.60
N PRO A 670 29.96 -22.07 -17.31
CA PRO A 670 29.73 -22.14 -18.77
C PRO A 670 28.27 -21.88 -19.18
N GLY A 671 28.09 -21.33 -20.38
CA GLY A 671 26.79 -21.19 -21.04
C GLY A 671 26.28 -19.74 -21.09
N PHE A 672 25.00 -19.56 -21.41
CA PHE A 672 24.33 -18.26 -21.42
C PHE A 672 23.00 -18.31 -20.66
N HIS A 673 22.51 -17.13 -20.29
CA HIS A 673 21.11 -16.93 -19.97
C HIS A 673 20.62 -15.57 -20.49
N CYS A 674 19.34 -15.50 -20.82
CA CYS A 674 18.67 -14.23 -21.03
C CYS A 674 18.30 -13.59 -19.70
N LEU A 675 18.26 -12.26 -19.68
CA LEU A 675 17.48 -11.55 -18.66
C LEU A 675 15.98 -11.92 -18.80
N PRO A 676 15.15 -11.70 -17.76
CA PRO A 676 13.71 -11.72 -17.95
C PRO A 676 13.29 -10.72 -19.05
N CYS A 677 12.08 -10.90 -19.57
CA CYS A 677 11.43 -9.86 -20.37
C CYS A 677 11.42 -8.53 -19.57
N PRO A 678 11.52 -7.38 -20.26
CA PRO A 678 11.36 -6.07 -19.61
C PRO A 678 9.97 -5.91 -18.97
N PRO A 679 9.74 -4.86 -18.15
CA PRO A 679 8.38 -4.43 -17.84
C PRO A 679 7.56 -4.19 -19.13
N ARG A 680 6.23 -4.18 -19.02
CA ARG A 680 5.28 -4.17 -20.16
C ARG A 680 5.30 -5.43 -21.04
N TYR A 681 6.23 -6.38 -20.84
CA TYR A 681 6.33 -7.63 -21.62
C TYR A 681 6.44 -8.88 -20.75
N LYS A 682 5.70 -9.93 -21.12
CA LYS A 682 5.74 -11.27 -20.50
C LYS A 682 6.34 -12.30 -21.46
N GLY A 683 6.97 -13.35 -20.94
CA GLY A 683 7.54 -14.36 -21.84
C GLY A 683 8.44 -15.40 -21.21
N SER A 684 9.21 -16.08 -22.05
CA SER A 684 10.19 -17.09 -21.62
C SER A 684 11.49 -16.45 -21.13
N GLN A 685 12.25 -17.19 -20.30
CA GLN A 685 13.63 -16.84 -19.96
C GLN A 685 14.56 -18.01 -20.30
N PRO A 686 15.10 -18.07 -21.53
CA PRO A 686 16.03 -19.11 -21.94
C PRO A 686 17.33 -19.10 -21.14
N PHE A 687 17.85 -20.29 -20.86
CA PHE A 687 19.19 -20.51 -20.34
C PHE A 687 19.73 -21.81 -20.94
N GLY A 688 21.00 -21.83 -21.32
CA GLY A 688 21.57 -22.97 -22.03
C GLY A 688 23.08 -23.01 -21.95
N VAL A 689 23.66 -24.10 -22.47
CA VAL A 689 25.11 -24.27 -22.55
C VAL A 689 25.45 -24.78 -23.94
N GLY A 690 26.30 -24.06 -24.67
CA GLY A 690 26.69 -24.41 -26.03
C GLY A 690 25.84 -23.77 -27.11
N LEU A 691 26.50 -23.52 -28.25
CA LEU A 691 25.95 -22.88 -29.44
C LEU A 691 24.71 -23.56 -30.05
N GLU A 692 24.47 -24.84 -29.78
CA GLU A 692 23.26 -25.53 -30.26
C GLU A 692 22.02 -25.09 -29.46
N ALA A 693 22.11 -25.01 -28.12
CA ALA A 693 21.02 -24.53 -27.27
C ALA A 693 20.66 -23.07 -27.60
N ALA A 694 21.66 -22.20 -27.72
CA ALA A 694 21.49 -20.79 -28.12
C ALA A 694 20.73 -20.63 -29.46
N ARG A 695 20.85 -21.58 -30.38
CA ARG A 695 20.17 -21.53 -31.68
C ARG A 695 18.75 -22.08 -31.67
N THR A 696 18.40 -22.92 -30.69
CA THR A 696 17.08 -23.56 -30.60
C THR A 696 16.15 -22.91 -29.59
N GLU A 697 16.70 -22.39 -28.48
CA GLU A 697 15.94 -21.88 -27.35
C GLU A 697 16.05 -20.36 -27.30
N LYS A 698 15.26 -19.71 -28.16
CA LYS A 698 15.15 -18.24 -28.23
C LYS A 698 14.09 -17.72 -27.27
N GLN A 699 14.31 -16.50 -26.80
CA GLN A 699 13.37 -15.77 -25.99
C GLN A 699 12.24 -15.25 -26.88
N VAL A 700 11.02 -15.39 -26.38
CA VAL A 700 9.85 -14.71 -26.94
C VAL A 700 9.24 -13.94 -25.78
N CYS A 701 9.17 -12.63 -25.95
CA CYS A 701 8.46 -11.71 -25.08
C CYS A 701 7.26 -11.16 -25.88
N GLU A 702 6.07 -11.29 -25.34
CA GLU A 702 4.82 -10.77 -25.88
C GLU A 702 4.41 -9.55 -25.05
N PRO A 703 3.85 -8.49 -25.66
CA PRO A 703 3.38 -7.33 -24.90
C PRO A 703 2.26 -7.75 -23.95
N GLU A 704 2.25 -7.20 -22.75
CA GLU A 704 1.26 -7.50 -21.73
C GLU A 704 -0.01 -6.66 -21.92
N ASN A 705 -1.18 -7.25 -21.69
CA ASN A 705 -2.45 -6.54 -21.75
C ASN A 705 -3.42 -7.14 -20.73
N PRO A 706 -3.39 -6.69 -19.46
CA PRO A 706 -4.10 -7.37 -18.37
C PRO A 706 -5.60 -7.56 -18.59
N CYS A 707 -6.24 -6.66 -19.37
CA CYS A 707 -7.63 -6.74 -19.78
C CYS A 707 -7.91 -7.88 -20.79
N LYS A 708 -7.13 -7.98 -21.87
CA LYS A 708 -7.25 -9.08 -22.86
C LYS A 708 -6.81 -10.43 -22.28
N ASP A 709 -5.80 -10.40 -21.41
CA ASP A 709 -5.23 -11.57 -20.73
C ASP A 709 -6.07 -12.07 -19.57
N LYS A 710 -6.94 -11.22 -19.01
CA LYS A 710 -7.78 -11.48 -17.83
C LYS A 710 -6.97 -11.76 -16.56
N THR A 711 -5.90 -11.00 -16.40
CA THR A 711 -5.04 -10.96 -15.20
C THR A 711 -5.29 -9.72 -14.33
N HIS A 712 -6.16 -8.81 -14.76
CA HIS A 712 -6.60 -7.63 -14.01
C HIS A 712 -7.33 -7.98 -12.70
N ALA A 713 -7.27 -7.05 -11.74
CA ALA A 713 -7.91 -7.18 -10.43
C ALA A 713 -9.29 -6.48 -10.32
N CYS A 714 -9.76 -5.82 -11.38
CA CYS A 714 -11.00 -5.04 -11.39
C CYS A 714 -12.24 -5.80 -10.88
N HIS A 715 -13.18 -5.08 -10.27
CA HIS A 715 -14.42 -5.60 -9.73
C HIS A 715 -15.25 -6.38 -10.76
N ARG A 716 -16.13 -7.27 -10.28
CA ARG A 716 -17.07 -8.00 -11.14
C ARG A 716 -18.03 -7.07 -11.91
N HIS A 717 -18.29 -5.88 -11.37
CA HIS A 717 -19.10 -4.82 -11.98
C HIS A 717 -18.24 -3.63 -12.45
N ALA A 718 -16.97 -3.88 -12.75
CA ALA A 718 -16.07 -2.94 -13.41
C ALA A 718 -15.65 -3.45 -14.80
N GLU A 719 -15.28 -2.54 -15.68
CA GLU A 719 -14.55 -2.82 -16.91
C GLU A 719 -13.04 -2.64 -16.67
N CYS A 720 -12.22 -3.39 -17.40
CA CYS A 720 -10.78 -3.20 -17.44
C CYS A 720 -10.47 -2.38 -18.69
N ILE A 721 -10.08 -1.12 -18.49
CA ILE A 721 -9.79 -0.17 -19.57
C ILE A 721 -8.28 -0.19 -19.79
N TYR A 722 -7.86 -0.64 -20.96
CA TYR A 722 -6.44 -0.64 -21.35
C TYR A 722 -6.08 0.76 -21.86
N LEU A 723 -5.26 1.50 -21.10
CA LEU A 723 -4.89 2.88 -21.42
C LEU A 723 -3.92 2.94 -22.59
N GLY A 724 -2.85 2.15 -22.53
CA GLY A 724 -1.85 2.08 -23.60
C GLY A 724 -0.81 1.00 -23.34
N HIS A 725 0.15 0.85 -24.26
CA HIS A 725 1.32 0.02 -23.99
C HIS A 725 2.31 0.75 -23.07
N PHE A 726 2.58 2.02 -23.38
CA PHE A 726 3.55 2.86 -22.67
C PHE A 726 2.93 3.77 -21.60
N SER A 727 1.60 3.80 -21.48
CA SER A 727 0.90 4.52 -20.40
C SER A 727 1.14 3.88 -19.02
N ASP A 728 1.13 4.70 -17.97
CA ASP A 728 1.44 4.36 -16.58
C ASP A 728 0.28 4.64 -15.62
N PRO A 729 -0.57 3.65 -15.30
CA PRO A 729 -0.44 2.22 -15.58
C PRO A 729 -1.02 1.81 -16.94
N MET A 730 -0.57 0.66 -17.46
CA MET A 730 -1.09 0.09 -18.73
C MET A 730 -2.62 -0.16 -18.74
N TYR A 731 -3.30 -0.15 -17.60
CA TYR A 731 -4.75 -0.27 -17.49
C TYR A 731 -5.30 0.39 -16.23
N LYS A 732 -6.51 0.99 -16.32
CA LYS A 732 -7.34 1.38 -15.18
C LYS A 732 -8.56 0.46 -15.05
N CYS A 733 -9.20 0.48 -13.88
CA CYS A 733 -10.45 -0.21 -13.60
C CYS A 733 -11.53 0.85 -13.39
N GLU A 734 -12.65 0.76 -14.09
CA GLU A 734 -13.77 1.71 -13.95
C GLU A 734 -15.07 0.95 -13.73
N CYS A 735 -15.96 1.46 -12.87
CA CYS A 735 -17.24 0.82 -12.60
C CYS A 735 -18.20 0.94 -13.79
N GLN A 736 -18.91 -0.15 -14.10
CA GLN A 736 -19.87 -0.20 -15.21
C GLN A 736 -21.10 0.66 -14.89
N THR A 737 -21.68 1.33 -15.90
CA THR A 737 -22.87 2.19 -15.75
C THR A 737 -23.94 1.66 -14.79
N GLY A 738 -24.34 2.47 -13.81
CA GLY A 738 -25.23 2.08 -12.70
C GLY A 738 -24.48 1.43 -11.54
N TYR A 739 -23.16 1.56 -11.51
CA TYR A 739 -22.30 1.19 -10.41
C TYR A 739 -21.21 2.26 -10.27
N ALA A 740 -20.96 2.69 -9.04
CA ALA A 740 -19.93 3.68 -8.69
C ALA A 740 -18.92 3.09 -7.71
N GLY A 741 -17.68 3.57 -7.71
CA GLY A 741 -16.60 3.07 -6.85
C GLY A 741 -15.21 3.24 -7.45
N ASP A 742 -14.20 2.67 -6.78
CA ASP A 742 -12.77 2.72 -7.15
C ASP A 742 -12.36 1.73 -8.25
N GLY A 743 -13.31 1.12 -8.95
CA GLY A 743 -13.09 0.09 -9.97
C GLY A 743 -12.60 -1.27 -9.44
N LEU A 744 -12.06 -1.35 -8.22
CA LEU A 744 -11.78 -2.59 -7.49
C LEU A 744 -13.02 -3.08 -6.73
N ILE A 745 -13.85 -2.13 -6.30
CA ILE A 745 -15.10 -2.30 -5.57
C ILE A 745 -16.12 -1.33 -6.17
N CYS A 746 -17.29 -1.83 -6.57
CA CYS A 746 -18.38 -0.97 -7.07
C CYS A 746 -19.69 -1.23 -6.33
N GLY A 747 -20.30 -0.17 -5.79
CA GLY A 747 -21.65 -0.13 -5.24
C GLY A 747 -22.72 -0.03 -6.31
N GLU A 748 -23.99 -0.02 -5.92
CA GLU A 748 -25.04 0.41 -6.84
C GLU A 748 -25.11 1.94 -6.87
N ASP A 749 -25.36 2.44 -8.07
CA ASP A 749 -25.65 3.83 -8.43
C ASP A 749 -26.95 3.75 -9.29
N SER A 750 -27.91 4.65 -9.04
CA SER A 750 -29.24 4.65 -9.69
C SER A 750 -29.45 5.78 -10.69
N ASP A 751 -28.64 6.82 -10.56
CA ASP A 751 -28.78 8.18 -11.05
C ASP A 751 -27.78 8.44 -12.17
N LEU A 752 -26.71 7.65 -12.18
CA LEU A 752 -25.61 7.61 -13.13
C LEU A 752 -24.65 8.79 -13.00
N ASP A 753 -24.66 9.48 -11.87
CA ASP A 753 -23.84 10.66 -11.55
C ASP A 753 -22.44 10.29 -10.99
N GLY A 754 -22.16 9.00 -10.86
CA GLY A 754 -20.89 8.49 -10.36
C GLY A 754 -20.79 8.36 -8.84
N TRP A 755 -21.85 8.61 -8.06
CA TRP A 755 -21.83 8.38 -6.60
C TRP A 755 -22.69 7.18 -6.19
N PRO A 756 -22.20 6.31 -5.29
CA PRO A 756 -22.93 5.11 -4.90
C PRO A 756 -23.96 5.46 -3.82
N ASN A 757 -25.16 4.87 -3.91
CA ASN A 757 -26.27 5.12 -2.97
C ASN A 757 -25.96 4.80 -1.48
N LYS A 758 -24.77 4.27 -1.17
CA LYS A 758 -24.28 3.87 0.15
C LYS A 758 -22.75 3.96 0.19
N ASN A 759 -22.21 4.34 1.36
CA ASN A 759 -20.78 4.24 1.67
C ASN A 759 -20.23 2.85 1.33
N LEU A 760 -19.14 2.82 0.57
CA LEU A 760 -18.38 1.62 0.22
C LEU A 760 -17.15 1.49 1.11
N VAL A 761 -16.55 0.31 1.18
CA VAL A 761 -15.35 0.09 2.02
C VAL A 761 -14.09 0.83 1.50
N CYS A 762 -14.14 1.37 0.28
CA CYS A 762 -13.11 2.25 -0.28
C CYS A 762 -13.19 3.71 0.21
N ALA A 763 -14.25 4.11 0.93
CA ALA A 763 -14.51 5.49 1.37
C ALA A 763 -13.46 6.13 2.31
N THR A 764 -12.44 5.37 2.73
CA THR A 764 -11.31 5.86 3.55
C THR A 764 -9.98 5.90 2.80
N ASN A 765 -9.92 5.36 1.58
CA ASN A 765 -8.70 5.20 0.77
C ASN A 765 -8.81 5.79 -0.64
N ALA A 766 -10.02 5.99 -1.17
CA ALA A 766 -10.30 6.60 -2.47
C ALA A 766 -10.84 8.02 -2.31
N THR A 767 -10.49 8.92 -3.23
CA THR A 767 -10.84 10.35 -3.18
C THR A 767 -12.31 10.61 -3.53
N TYR A 768 -12.85 9.88 -4.50
CA TYR A 768 -14.19 10.07 -5.08
C TYR A 768 -14.98 8.75 -5.15
N HIS A 769 -16.26 8.82 -5.54
CA HIS A 769 -17.10 7.68 -5.95
C HIS A 769 -17.31 6.54 -4.92
N CYS A 770 -16.86 6.70 -3.66
CA CYS A 770 -16.95 5.67 -2.62
C CYS A 770 -17.80 6.07 -1.39
N ILE A 771 -18.17 7.35 -1.26
CA ILE A 771 -19.03 7.88 -0.19
C ILE A 771 -20.50 7.80 -0.63
N LYS A 772 -21.44 7.72 0.32
CA LYS A 772 -22.89 7.80 0.07
C LYS A 772 -23.22 9.15 -0.57
N ASP A 773 -23.52 9.09 -1.86
CA ASP A 773 -24.41 9.96 -2.64
C ASP A 773 -25.41 10.73 -1.74
N ASN A 774 -25.50 12.06 -1.87
CA ASN A 774 -26.36 12.90 -1.00
C ASN A 774 -27.78 13.10 -1.55
N CYS A 775 -28.03 12.95 -2.85
CA CYS A 775 -29.34 13.06 -3.50
C CYS A 775 -29.75 11.81 -4.34
N PRO A 776 -30.00 10.61 -3.73
CA PRO A 776 -29.99 9.30 -4.42
C PRO A 776 -31.13 8.96 -5.40
N LEU A 777 -31.78 9.96 -5.99
CA LEU A 777 -32.75 9.83 -7.09
C LEU A 777 -32.64 10.97 -8.14
N LEU A 778 -31.67 11.88 -8.01
CA LEU A 778 -31.47 13.08 -8.84
C LEU A 778 -29.97 13.35 -9.03
N PRO A 779 -29.42 13.28 -10.26
CA PRO A 779 -27.99 13.44 -10.50
C PRO A 779 -27.43 14.77 -10.02
N ASN A 780 -26.41 14.73 -9.15
CA ASN A 780 -25.70 15.90 -8.65
C ASN A 780 -24.22 15.57 -8.41
N SER A 781 -23.53 15.20 -9.49
CA SER A 781 -22.20 14.58 -9.51
C SER A 781 -21.09 15.36 -8.80
N GLY A 782 -21.27 16.67 -8.56
CA GLY A 782 -20.35 17.50 -7.77
C GLY A 782 -20.49 17.32 -6.26
N GLN A 783 -21.57 16.67 -5.81
CA GLN A 783 -21.87 16.39 -4.40
C GLN A 783 -21.88 17.64 -3.52
N GLU A 784 -22.27 18.78 -4.09
CA GLU A 784 -22.45 20.02 -3.34
C GLU A 784 -23.47 19.82 -2.18
N ASP A 785 -23.10 20.36 -1.03
CA ASP A 785 -23.72 20.25 0.30
C ASP A 785 -23.21 21.46 1.07
N PHE A 786 -23.90 22.60 0.98
CA PHE A 786 -23.39 23.89 1.44
C PHE A 786 -23.33 23.97 2.98
N ASP A 787 -24.42 23.65 3.67
CA ASP A 787 -24.53 23.74 5.13
C ASP A 787 -23.97 22.53 5.92
N LYS A 788 -23.86 21.35 5.28
CA LYS A 788 -23.40 20.07 5.84
C LYS A 788 -24.37 19.34 6.76
N ASP A 789 -25.67 19.40 6.45
CA ASP A 789 -26.72 18.47 6.87
C ASP A 789 -26.45 17.03 6.38
N GLY A 790 -25.98 16.87 5.14
CA GLY A 790 -25.78 15.58 4.46
C GLY A 790 -26.90 15.16 3.49
N THR A 791 -27.86 16.07 3.29
CA THR A 791 -28.60 16.27 2.03
C THR A 791 -27.67 17.04 1.05
N GLY A 792 -28.13 17.45 -0.13
CA GLY A 792 -27.29 18.20 -1.08
C GLY A 792 -28.06 19.23 -1.88
N ASP A 793 -27.36 20.25 -2.36
CA ASP A 793 -27.86 21.47 -3.03
C ASP A 793 -28.65 21.19 -4.35
N ALA A 794 -28.91 19.94 -4.69
CA ALA A 794 -29.79 19.53 -5.78
C ALA A 794 -31.18 19.07 -5.31
N CYS A 795 -31.32 18.65 -4.05
CA CYS A 795 -32.49 17.97 -3.51
C CYS A 795 -32.87 18.37 -2.08
N ASP A 796 -32.24 19.40 -1.50
CA ASP A 796 -32.75 20.05 -0.30
C ASP A 796 -33.95 20.96 -0.63
N ASP A 797 -34.68 21.40 0.40
CA ASP A 797 -35.68 22.46 0.34
C ASP A 797 -35.09 23.83 0.81
N ASP A 798 -33.92 23.86 1.49
CA ASP A 798 -33.36 25.01 2.25
C ASP A 798 -31.81 24.92 2.33
N ASP A 799 -31.09 25.01 1.19
CA ASP A 799 -29.64 24.74 0.97
C ASP A 799 -28.65 25.32 2.01
N ASP A 800 -29.00 26.40 2.73
CA ASP A 800 -28.15 27.01 3.76
C ASP A 800 -28.71 26.98 5.20
N ASN A 801 -29.85 26.31 5.39
CA ASN A 801 -30.62 26.17 6.63
C ASN A 801 -30.99 27.52 7.29
N ASP A 802 -31.34 28.52 6.46
CA ASP A 802 -31.91 29.83 6.83
C ASP A 802 -33.25 29.68 7.58
N GLY A 803 -34.10 28.80 7.03
CA GLY A 803 -35.54 28.75 7.27
C GLY A 803 -36.38 29.50 6.23
N VAL A 804 -35.87 29.67 5.01
CA VAL A 804 -36.56 30.24 3.84
C VAL A 804 -36.33 29.32 2.64
N ASP A 805 -37.38 28.59 2.25
CA ASP A 805 -37.28 27.57 1.21
C ASP A 805 -36.87 28.13 -0.18
N ASP A 806 -35.91 27.45 -0.83
CA ASP A 806 -35.09 27.85 -2.01
C ASP A 806 -35.77 28.72 -3.08
N GLU A 807 -36.99 28.38 -3.54
CA GLU A 807 -37.76 29.12 -4.57
C GLU A 807 -38.09 30.57 -4.14
N LYS A 808 -37.81 30.93 -2.88
CA LYS A 808 -38.17 32.19 -2.21
C LYS A 808 -36.95 32.89 -1.61
N ASP A 809 -35.76 32.30 -1.66
CA ASP A 809 -34.55 32.89 -1.10
C ASP A 809 -33.76 33.66 -2.17
N ASN A 810 -33.41 34.92 -1.87
CA ASN A 810 -32.57 35.76 -2.72
C ASN A 810 -31.05 35.60 -2.48
N CYS A 811 -30.63 34.69 -1.59
CA CYS A 811 -29.27 34.21 -1.40
C CYS A 811 -29.25 32.72 -1.01
N GLN A 812 -29.76 31.84 -1.88
CA GLN A 812 -29.88 30.38 -1.66
C GLN A 812 -28.67 29.70 -0.99
N LEU A 813 -27.45 30.19 -1.26
CA LEU A 813 -26.20 29.65 -0.71
C LEU A 813 -25.50 30.62 0.29
N LEU A 814 -26.23 31.46 1.07
CA LEU A 814 -25.61 32.40 2.04
C LEU A 814 -26.49 32.98 3.18
N PHE A 815 -27.00 32.13 4.06
CA PHE A 815 -27.75 32.36 5.31
C PHE A 815 -28.11 33.83 5.59
N ASN A 816 -29.30 34.28 5.21
CA ASN A 816 -29.67 35.69 5.21
C ASN A 816 -30.92 36.14 6.02
N PRO A 817 -31.47 35.48 7.09
CA PRO A 817 -32.93 35.23 7.35
C PRO A 817 -33.91 36.40 7.48
N ARG A 818 -33.74 37.39 6.62
CA ARG A 818 -34.46 38.67 6.58
C ARG A 818 -34.77 39.08 5.16
N GLN A 819 -34.21 38.39 4.14
CA GLN A 819 -34.46 38.67 2.73
C GLN A 819 -34.30 40.17 2.47
N PHE A 820 -33.11 40.67 2.80
CA PHE A 820 -32.74 42.06 2.58
C PHE A 820 -32.17 42.18 1.16
N ASP A 821 -32.72 43.14 0.44
CA ASP A 821 -32.40 43.48 -0.94
C ASP A 821 -32.60 45.00 -1.06
N TYR A 822 -31.60 45.69 -1.59
CA TYR A 822 -31.54 47.15 -1.59
C TYR A 822 -32.24 47.77 -2.82
N ASP A 823 -31.99 47.26 -4.02
CA ASP A 823 -32.40 47.88 -5.29
C ASP A 823 -33.40 47.08 -6.15
N LYS A 824 -33.58 45.79 -5.86
CA LYS A 824 -34.56 44.83 -6.40
C LYS A 824 -34.25 44.28 -7.77
N ASP A 825 -33.12 43.59 -7.83
CA ASP A 825 -32.74 42.68 -8.90
C ASP A 825 -33.07 41.20 -8.60
N GLU A 826 -33.61 40.93 -7.40
CA GLU A 826 -33.98 39.61 -6.87
C GLU A 826 -32.81 38.80 -6.29
N VAL A 827 -31.64 39.43 -6.08
CA VAL A 827 -30.50 38.94 -5.27
C VAL A 827 -30.44 39.71 -3.93
N GLY A 828 -29.84 39.13 -2.87
CA GLY A 828 -29.84 39.70 -1.52
C GLY A 828 -28.54 40.37 -1.08
N ASP A 829 -28.66 41.39 -0.21
CA ASP A 829 -27.64 42.25 0.46
C ASP A 829 -26.37 41.53 1.00
N ARG A 830 -26.34 40.20 1.02
CA ARG A 830 -25.24 39.36 1.51
C ARG A 830 -24.44 38.64 0.44
N CYS A 831 -25.12 38.12 -0.57
CA CYS A 831 -24.55 37.35 -1.67
C CYS A 831 -24.33 38.22 -2.90
N ASP A 832 -25.09 39.31 -3.02
CA ASP A 832 -24.94 40.32 -4.05
C ASP A 832 -23.51 40.90 -4.08
N ASN A 833 -22.81 40.69 -5.19
CA ASN A 833 -21.48 41.23 -5.48
C ASN A 833 -21.51 42.69 -5.93
N CYS A 834 -22.68 43.26 -6.20
CA CYS A 834 -22.90 44.69 -6.40
C CYS A 834 -24.11 45.25 -5.59
N PRO A 835 -24.06 45.29 -4.23
CA PRO A 835 -25.15 45.65 -3.28
C PRO A 835 -25.98 46.94 -3.48
N TYR A 836 -25.72 47.71 -4.53
CA TYR A 836 -26.37 48.97 -4.88
C TYR A 836 -26.61 49.15 -6.40
N VAL A 837 -26.32 48.15 -7.26
CA VAL A 837 -26.36 48.26 -8.74
C VAL A 837 -26.92 47.00 -9.44
N HIS A 838 -28.16 46.63 -9.14
CA HIS A 838 -29.04 45.66 -9.85
C HIS A 838 -28.39 44.85 -10.99
N ASN A 839 -28.00 43.61 -10.70
CA ASN A 839 -27.33 42.68 -11.61
C ASN A 839 -27.72 41.22 -11.28
N PRO A 840 -28.94 40.76 -11.69
CA PRO A 840 -29.46 39.45 -11.28
C PRO A 840 -28.61 38.25 -11.71
N ALA A 841 -27.77 38.44 -12.74
CA ALA A 841 -26.85 37.42 -13.25
C ALA A 841 -25.53 37.34 -12.48
N GLN A 842 -25.25 38.30 -11.58
CA GLN A 842 -24.10 38.30 -10.66
C GLN A 842 -22.72 38.06 -11.33
N ILE A 843 -22.58 38.45 -12.59
CA ILE A 843 -21.34 38.28 -13.38
C ILE A 843 -20.19 39.05 -12.72
N ASP A 844 -19.05 38.38 -12.62
CA ASP A 844 -17.81 38.81 -11.96
C ASP A 844 -16.65 38.24 -12.80
N THR A 845 -16.18 39.01 -13.77
CA THR A 845 -15.31 38.50 -14.85
C THR A 845 -13.93 38.05 -14.33
N ASP A 846 -13.28 38.79 -13.44
CA ASP A 846 -12.01 38.38 -12.81
C ASP A 846 -12.18 37.50 -11.55
N ASN A 847 -13.43 37.26 -11.12
CA ASN A 847 -13.83 36.48 -9.94
C ASN A 847 -13.28 37.04 -8.61
N ASN A 848 -13.11 38.37 -8.48
CA ASN A 848 -12.58 38.98 -7.26
C ASN A 848 -13.61 39.18 -6.14
N GLY A 849 -14.91 39.14 -6.45
CA GLY A 849 -16.03 39.37 -5.53
C GLY A 849 -16.68 40.76 -5.62
N GLU A 850 -16.34 41.58 -6.62
CA GLU A 850 -16.99 42.85 -6.97
C GLU A 850 -17.45 42.79 -8.43
N GLY A 851 -18.75 42.64 -8.66
CA GLY A 851 -19.29 42.27 -9.98
C GLY A 851 -19.14 43.33 -11.08
N ASP A 852 -19.28 42.88 -12.32
CA ASP A 852 -19.17 43.67 -13.56
C ASP A 852 -19.99 44.98 -13.54
N ALA A 853 -21.15 44.94 -12.88
CA ALA A 853 -22.11 46.05 -12.88
C ALA A 853 -21.71 47.24 -12.00
N CYS A 854 -20.81 47.04 -11.04
CA CYS A 854 -20.36 48.06 -10.09
C CYS A 854 -18.86 48.35 -10.16
N SER A 855 -18.05 47.40 -10.64
CA SER A 855 -16.63 47.64 -10.93
C SER A 855 -16.43 48.65 -12.08
N VAL A 856 -15.20 49.13 -12.23
CA VAL A 856 -14.73 50.07 -13.28
C VAL A 856 -13.62 49.47 -14.16
N ASP A 857 -13.27 48.21 -13.89
CA ASP A 857 -12.06 47.46 -14.28
C ASP A 857 -12.43 45.98 -14.01
N ILE A 858 -13.10 45.32 -14.96
CA ILE A 858 -13.88 44.07 -14.68
C ILE A 858 -13.10 42.78 -14.90
N ASP A 859 -12.06 42.82 -15.72
CA ASP A 859 -11.09 41.76 -15.95
C ASP A 859 -9.80 41.91 -15.09
N GLY A 860 -9.64 43.06 -14.41
CA GLY A 860 -8.66 43.29 -13.36
C GLY A 860 -7.26 43.70 -13.83
N ASP A 861 -7.13 44.28 -15.03
CA ASP A 861 -5.85 44.53 -15.71
C ASP A 861 -5.16 45.90 -15.40
N ASP A 862 -5.74 46.73 -14.52
CA ASP A 862 -5.41 48.15 -14.25
C ASP A 862 -5.87 49.15 -15.37
N VAL A 863 -6.59 48.72 -16.42
CA VAL A 863 -7.13 49.55 -17.51
C VAL A 863 -8.66 49.60 -17.50
N PHE A 864 -9.20 50.72 -17.00
CA PHE A 864 -10.65 50.92 -16.87
C PHE A 864 -11.45 50.75 -18.19
N ASN A 865 -12.60 50.09 -18.11
CA ASN A 865 -13.54 49.70 -19.20
C ASN A 865 -13.86 50.81 -20.24
N GLU A 866 -13.75 52.11 -19.89
CA GLU A 866 -13.95 53.23 -20.83
C GLU A 866 -12.78 53.45 -21.82
N ARG A 867 -11.67 52.72 -21.67
CA ARG A 867 -10.42 52.89 -22.45
C ARG A 867 -9.81 51.60 -22.93
N ASP A 868 -10.11 50.53 -22.22
CA ASP A 868 -9.69 49.19 -22.57
C ASP A 868 -10.22 48.79 -23.96
N ASN A 869 -9.39 48.08 -24.72
CA ASN A 869 -9.73 47.47 -26.00
C ASN A 869 -10.13 45.99 -25.89
N CYS A 870 -9.98 45.36 -24.71
CA CYS A 870 -10.53 44.06 -24.37
C CYS A 870 -11.24 44.02 -22.99
N PRO A 871 -12.37 44.74 -22.78
CA PRO A 871 -13.09 44.86 -21.49
C PRO A 871 -13.47 43.59 -20.72
N TYR A 872 -13.21 42.40 -21.25
CA TYR A 872 -13.51 41.11 -20.61
C TYR A 872 -12.31 40.13 -20.64
N VAL A 873 -11.12 40.56 -21.10
CA VAL A 873 -9.96 39.68 -21.34
C VAL A 873 -8.63 40.39 -21.02
N TYR A 874 -8.12 40.11 -19.82
CA TYR A 874 -6.88 40.62 -19.22
C TYR A 874 -5.73 40.85 -20.21
N ASN A 875 -5.46 42.11 -20.59
CA ASN A 875 -4.48 42.43 -21.64
C ASN A 875 -3.62 43.69 -21.39
N THR A 876 -2.97 43.79 -20.21
CA THR A 876 -2.19 44.96 -19.71
C THR A 876 -1.21 45.68 -20.65
N ASP A 877 -0.83 45.08 -21.80
CA ASP A 877 -0.01 45.74 -22.82
C ASP A 877 -0.82 46.55 -23.85
N GLN A 878 -2.15 46.38 -23.86
CA GLN A 878 -3.16 47.07 -24.67
C GLN A 878 -2.78 47.09 -26.15
N ARG A 879 -2.39 45.92 -26.66
CA ARG A 879 -2.03 45.73 -28.07
C ARG A 879 -3.27 45.73 -28.94
N ASP A 880 -3.15 46.43 -30.06
CA ASP A 880 -4.09 46.57 -31.16
C ASP A 880 -3.22 46.60 -32.42
N THR A 881 -3.08 45.45 -33.08
CA THR A 881 -2.06 45.22 -34.11
C THR A 881 -2.41 45.86 -35.46
N ASP A 882 -3.69 46.05 -35.80
CA ASP A 882 -4.12 46.65 -37.07
C ASP A 882 -4.81 48.03 -36.96
N GLY A 883 -5.29 48.41 -35.77
CA GLY A 883 -5.77 49.75 -35.43
C GLY A 883 -7.30 49.93 -35.46
N ASP A 884 -8.08 48.89 -35.17
CA ASP A 884 -9.54 48.88 -35.27
C ASP A 884 -10.26 49.37 -33.99
N GLY A 885 -9.67 49.14 -32.82
CA GLY A 885 -10.18 49.52 -31.50
C GLY A 885 -10.50 48.35 -30.55
N VAL A 886 -10.38 47.11 -31.01
CA VAL A 886 -10.37 45.86 -30.23
C VAL A 886 -8.90 45.46 -30.00
N GLY A 887 -8.61 44.62 -28.99
CA GLY A 887 -7.24 44.19 -28.69
C GLY A 887 -6.90 42.78 -29.14
N ASP A 888 -5.62 42.54 -29.44
CA ASP A 888 -5.09 41.26 -29.95
C ASP A 888 -5.50 40.01 -29.11
N HIS A 889 -5.91 40.19 -27.85
CA HIS A 889 -6.32 39.12 -26.93
C HIS A 889 -7.81 38.77 -26.96
N CYS A 890 -8.67 39.62 -27.53
CA CYS A 890 -10.11 39.43 -27.62
C CYS A 890 -10.67 39.67 -29.04
N ASP A 891 -9.83 40.10 -29.97
CA ASP A 891 -10.13 40.24 -31.38
C ASP A 891 -10.20 38.86 -32.05
N ASN A 892 -11.35 38.51 -32.64
CA ASN A 892 -11.52 37.30 -33.45
C ASN A 892 -10.86 37.39 -34.84
N CYS A 893 -10.13 38.47 -35.10
CA CYS A 893 -9.52 38.79 -36.38
C CYS A 893 -8.20 39.62 -36.28
N PRO A 894 -7.18 39.30 -35.43
CA PRO A 894 -6.08 40.20 -34.98
C PRO A 894 -5.13 40.85 -36.03
N LEU A 895 -5.43 40.70 -37.31
CA LEU A 895 -4.69 41.18 -38.47
C LEU A 895 -5.58 41.87 -39.54
N VAL A 896 -6.92 41.94 -39.37
CA VAL A 896 -7.91 42.35 -40.41
C VAL A 896 -9.11 43.20 -39.92
N HIS A 897 -8.88 44.24 -39.10
CA HIS A 897 -9.75 45.39 -38.78
C HIS A 897 -11.27 45.16 -38.98
N ASN A 898 -11.97 44.77 -37.92
CA ASN A 898 -13.40 44.44 -37.90
C ASN A 898 -14.10 44.90 -36.60
N PRO A 899 -14.30 46.21 -36.32
CA PRO A 899 -14.70 46.70 -34.98
C PRO A 899 -16.11 46.31 -34.52
N ASP A 900 -16.90 45.69 -35.41
CA ASP A 900 -18.21 45.13 -35.08
C ASP A 900 -18.10 43.67 -34.56
N GLN A 901 -16.90 43.06 -34.62
CA GLN A 901 -16.51 41.70 -34.17
C GLN A 901 -17.48 40.59 -34.58
N THR A 902 -18.13 40.74 -35.74
CA THR A 902 -19.14 39.79 -36.18
C THR A 902 -18.54 38.46 -36.61
N ASP A 903 -19.06 37.40 -36.00
CA ASP A 903 -18.81 35.99 -36.31
C ASP A 903 -20.19 35.37 -36.62
N VAL A 904 -20.48 35.17 -37.91
CA VAL A 904 -21.83 34.82 -38.38
C VAL A 904 -22.21 33.35 -38.14
N ASP A 905 -21.24 32.44 -38.11
CA ASP A 905 -21.50 31.02 -37.88
C ASP A 905 -20.72 30.36 -36.75
N ASN A 906 -20.12 31.15 -35.87
CA ASN A 906 -19.78 30.86 -34.47
C ASN A 906 -18.57 29.93 -34.31
N ASP A 907 -17.57 30.02 -35.17
CA ASP A 907 -16.31 29.26 -35.07
C ASP A 907 -15.21 29.96 -34.25
N LEU A 908 -15.43 31.20 -33.80
CA LEU A 908 -14.46 32.11 -33.15
C LEU A 908 -13.51 32.85 -34.12
N VAL A 909 -13.76 32.81 -35.44
CA VAL A 909 -13.05 33.60 -36.46
C VAL A 909 -13.99 34.68 -37.03
N GLY A 910 -13.54 35.94 -37.03
CA GLY A 910 -14.36 37.05 -37.50
C GLY A 910 -14.65 37.03 -39.01
N ASP A 911 -15.83 37.54 -39.41
CA ASP A 911 -16.35 37.64 -40.80
C ASP A 911 -15.39 38.30 -41.83
N GLN A 912 -14.29 38.93 -41.39
CA GLN A 912 -13.27 39.54 -42.27
C GLN A 912 -12.03 38.65 -42.50
N CYS A 913 -11.80 37.66 -41.61
CA CYS A 913 -10.72 36.69 -41.65
C CYS A 913 -11.22 35.30 -42.08
N ASP A 914 -12.46 34.96 -41.69
CA ASP A 914 -13.17 33.80 -42.22
C ASP A 914 -13.17 33.84 -43.75
N ASN A 915 -12.70 32.74 -44.32
CA ASN A 915 -12.82 32.45 -45.73
C ASN A 915 -13.43 31.07 -46.03
N ASN A 916 -13.76 30.29 -44.99
CA ASN A 916 -14.26 28.91 -45.07
C ASN A 916 -13.34 27.98 -45.92
N GLU A 917 -12.09 28.36 -46.23
CA GLU A 917 -11.13 27.48 -46.89
C GLU A 917 -10.40 26.65 -45.81
N ASP A 918 -11.06 25.58 -45.38
CA ASP A 918 -10.49 24.38 -44.73
C ASP A 918 -10.39 23.28 -45.83
N ILE A 919 -9.29 22.51 -45.87
CA ILE A 919 -9.02 21.55 -46.96
C ILE A 919 -9.04 20.07 -46.54
N ASP A 920 -8.89 19.75 -45.26
CA ASP A 920 -8.98 18.39 -44.74
C ASP A 920 -10.09 18.17 -43.69
N GLU A 921 -10.85 19.24 -43.45
CA GLU A 921 -12.16 19.30 -42.79
C GLU A 921 -12.07 19.18 -41.25
N ASP A 922 -10.97 19.61 -40.63
CA ASP A 922 -10.72 19.46 -39.18
C ASP A 922 -11.32 20.55 -38.28
N GLY A 923 -11.53 21.75 -38.84
CA GLY A 923 -12.08 22.92 -38.15
C GLY A 923 -11.27 24.20 -38.38
N HIS A 924 -9.97 24.10 -38.60
CA HIS A 924 -9.07 25.25 -38.73
C HIS A 924 -8.87 25.62 -40.21
N GLN A 925 -9.01 26.90 -40.54
CA GLN A 925 -8.83 27.35 -41.93
C GLN A 925 -7.33 27.38 -42.33
N ASN A 926 -7.04 27.16 -43.62
CA ASN A 926 -5.71 26.98 -44.25
C ASN A 926 -4.62 28.04 -43.91
N ASN A 927 -4.99 29.15 -43.27
CA ASN A 927 -4.14 30.29 -42.91
C ASN A 927 -4.03 30.54 -41.40
N GLN A 928 -4.61 29.68 -40.57
CA GLN A 928 -4.49 29.64 -39.11
C GLN A 928 -4.05 28.27 -38.62
N ASP A 929 -4.43 27.20 -39.33
CA ASP A 929 -3.97 25.83 -39.15
C ASP A 929 -2.42 25.70 -39.23
N ASN A 930 -1.81 25.04 -38.23
CA ASN A 930 -0.38 24.73 -38.16
C ASN A 930 0.01 23.47 -38.97
N CYS A 931 -0.94 22.65 -39.41
CA CYS A 931 -0.76 21.52 -40.31
C CYS A 931 -1.75 21.48 -41.52
N PRO A 932 -1.76 22.48 -42.45
CA PRO A 932 -2.74 22.69 -43.56
C PRO A 932 -3.05 21.58 -44.57
N TYR A 933 -2.66 20.33 -44.35
CA TYR A 933 -2.99 19.15 -45.15
C TYR A 933 -3.11 17.84 -44.32
N ILE A 934 -3.06 17.89 -42.98
CA ILE A 934 -3.11 16.73 -42.07
C ILE A 934 -3.90 17.05 -40.79
N SER A 935 -5.24 16.90 -40.87
CA SER A 935 -6.22 17.08 -39.79
C SER A 935 -5.74 16.80 -38.36
N ASN A 936 -5.68 17.86 -37.56
CA ASN A 936 -5.23 17.90 -36.17
C ASN A 936 -6.04 18.97 -35.42
N ALA A 937 -7.35 18.73 -35.28
CA ALA A 937 -8.28 19.76 -34.82
C ALA A 937 -7.98 20.37 -33.44
N ASN A 938 -7.11 19.76 -32.63
CA ASN A 938 -6.61 20.26 -31.35
C ASN A 938 -5.35 21.15 -31.46
N GLN A 939 -4.81 21.33 -32.67
CA GLN A 939 -3.67 22.19 -33.04
C GLN A 939 -2.41 22.05 -32.16
N ALA A 940 -2.20 20.87 -31.57
CA ALA A 940 -1.06 20.60 -30.70
C ALA A 940 0.29 20.86 -31.42
N ASP A 941 1.19 21.54 -30.69
CA ASP A 941 2.50 22.07 -31.10
C ASP A 941 3.36 22.11 -29.83
N HIS A 942 3.82 20.94 -29.38
CA HIS A 942 4.36 20.80 -28.01
C HIS A 942 5.65 21.60 -27.77
N ASP A 943 6.52 21.74 -28.78
CA ASP A 943 7.75 22.54 -28.66
C ASP A 943 7.58 24.04 -28.98
N HIS A 944 6.44 24.43 -29.57
CA HIS A 944 6.06 25.80 -29.94
C HIS A 944 6.93 26.41 -31.07
N ASP A 945 7.43 25.60 -32.02
CA ASP A 945 8.11 26.00 -33.25
C ASP A 945 7.16 26.66 -34.28
N GLY A 946 5.88 26.28 -34.28
CA GLY A 946 4.86 26.72 -35.22
C GLY A 946 4.50 25.69 -36.31
N GLN A 947 4.84 24.41 -36.08
CA GLN A 947 4.48 23.28 -36.93
C GLN A 947 3.89 22.19 -36.01
N GLY A 948 2.62 21.81 -36.22
CA GLY A 948 1.92 20.95 -35.26
C GLY A 948 2.40 19.49 -35.28
N ASP A 949 2.28 18.81 -34.13
CA ASP A 949 2.73 17.42 -33.89
C ASP A 949 2.29 16.46 -35.03
N ALA A 950 1.06 16.63 -35.52
CA ALA A 950 0.48 15.75 -36.54
C ALA A 950 1.17 15.82 -37.91
N CYS A 951 1.95 16.87 -38.18
CA CYS A 951 2.71 17.05 -39.40
C CYS A 951 4.22 17.24 -39.21
N ASP A 952 4.72 17.28 -37.96
CA ASP A 952 6.15 17.16 -37.67
C ASP A 952 6.61 15.68 -37.56
N SER A 953 7.71 15.50 -36.84
CA SER A 953 8.64 14.37 -36.87
C SER A 953 9.77 14.51 -35.82
N ASP A 954 9.61 15.39 -34.84
CA ASP A 954 10.57 15.71 -33.76
C ASP A 954 9.80 16.53 -32.69
N ASP A 955 8.61 16.07 -32.24
CA ASP A 955 7.57 16.84 -31.49
C ASP A 955 8.04 17.66 -30.24
N ASP A 956 9.23 17.38 -29.69
CA ASP A 956 9.85 18.09 -28.55
C ASP A 956 11.14 18.87 -28.92
N ASN A 957 11.47 18.92 -30.21
CA ASN A 957 12.67 19.45 -30.85
C ASN A 957 14.01 18.96 -30.25
N ASP A 958 14.09 17.75 -29.65
CA ASP A 958 15.34 17.23 -29.08
C ASP A 958 16.37 16.77 -30.13
N GLY A 959 15.88 16.32 -31.30
CA GLY A 959 16.66 15.75 -32.39
C GLY A 959 16.58 14.22 -32.48
N VAL A 960 15.66 13.59 -31.76
CA VAL A 960 15.30 12.17 -31.86
C VAL A 960 13.83 12.06 -32.30
N PRO A 961 13.58 11.88 -33.62
CA PRO A 961 12.22 11.73 -34.12
C PRO A 961 11.40 10.63 -33.44
N ASP A 962 10.15 10.97 -33.15
CA ASP A 962 9.02 10.21 -32.61
C ASP A 962 8.95 8.74 -33.04
N ASP A 963 9.25 8.42 -34.31
CA ASP A 963 9.32 7.03 -34.81
C ASP A 963 10.31 6.13 -34.02
N ARG A 964 11.17 6.74 -33.20
CA ARG A 964 12.23 6.11 -32.40
C ARG A 964 12.37 6.67 -30.99
N ASP A 965 11.51 7.60 -30.56
CA ASP A 965 11.59 8.23 -29.25
C ASP A 965 10.98 7.37 -28.12
N ASN A 966 11.27 7.70 -26.85
CA ASN A 966 10.69 7.10 -25.66
C ASN A 966 9.99 8.10 -24.71
N CYS A 967 10.08 9.42 -24.96
CA CYS A 967 9.28 10.49 -24.38
C CYS A 967 8.98 11.57 -25.43
N ARG A 968 8.16 11.22 -26.43
CA ARG A 968 7.87 12.02 -27.63
C ARG A 968 7.67 13.53 -27.38
N LEU A 969 7.06 13.90 -26.26
CA LEU A 969 6.63 15.26 -25.95
C LEU A 969 7.52 15.95 -24.88
N VAL A 970 8.63 15.32 -24.45
CA VAL A 970 9.40 15.75 -23.26
C VAL A 970 10.92 15.59 -23.46
N PHE A 971 11.52 16.63 -24.07
CA PHE A 971 12.94 16.80 -24.41
C PHE A 971 13.93 15.96 -23.59
N ASN A 972 14.47 14.88 -24.15
CA ASN A 972 15.31 13.94 -23.39
C ASN A 972 16.57 13.35 -24.11
N PRO A 973 17.40 14.10 -24.87
CA PRO A 973 18.25 13.59 -25.99
C PRO A 973 19.39 12.60 -25.66
N GLY A 974 19.47 12.16 -24.40
CA GLY A 974 20.19 10.96 -23.99
C GLY A 974 19.39 9.65 -24.12
N GLN A 975 18.06 9.71 -24.25
CA GLN A 975 17.12 8.58 -24.27
C GLN A 975 17.37 7.62 -23.08
N GLU A 976 17.38 8.19 -21.86
CA GLU A 976 17.62 7.43 -20.63
C GLU A 976 16.36 6.63 -20.25
N ASP A 977 16.50 5.31 -20.18
CA ASP A 977 15.49 4.30 -19.84
C ASP A 977 16.17 3.34 -18.85
N SER A 978 15.96 3.56 -17.55
CA SER A 978 16.74 2.93 -16.48
C SER A 978 16.22 1.56 -16.05
N ASP A 979 14.93 1.27 -16.19
CA ASP A 979 14.34 -0.04 -15.85
C ASP A 979 14.10 -0.94 -17.08
N GLY A 980 14.10 -0.36 -18.28
CA GLY A 980 14.08 -1.05 -19.56
C GLY A 980 12.69 -1.31 -20.12
N ASP A 981 11.66 -0.57 -19.70
CA ASP A 981 10.27 -0.74 -20.14
C ASP A 981 9.97 -0.20 -21.55
N GLY A 982 10.75 0.79 -22.01
CA GLY A 982 10.64 1.41 -23.32
C GLY A 982 9.98 2.79 -23.35
N ARG A 983 9.59 3.36 -22.20
CA ARG A 983 9.34 4.79 -21.99
C ARG A 983 10.64 5.43 -21.43
N GLY A 984 10.77 6.75 -21.44
CA GLY A 984 11.95 7.43 -20.88
C GLY A 984 11.79 7.79 -19.40
N ASP A 985 12.91 7.84 -18.69
CA ASP A 985 12.99 8.28 -17.28
C ASP A 985 12.54 9.75 -17.09
N ALA A 986 12.44 10.53 -18.17
CA ALA A 986 12.08 11.95 -18.17
C ALA A 986 10.57 12.19 -18.03
N CYS A 987 9.77 11.46 -18.81
CA CYS A 987 8.30 11.51 -18.83
C CYS A 987 7.71 10.36 -17.99
N LYS A 988 8.13 10.20 -16.74
CA LYS A 988 7.69 9.05 -15.93
C LYS A 988 6.41 9.38 -15.15
N ASP A 989 5.37 8.55 -15.34
CA ASP A 989 4.02 8.66 -14.74
C ASP A 989 3.18 9.87 -15.23
N ASP A 990 3.76 10.70 -16.10
CA ASP A 990 3.23 11.91 -16.76
C ASP A 990 3.92 11.94 -18.15
N PHE A 991 3.17 12.02 -19.26
CA PHE A 991 3.72 11.76 -20.62
C PHE A 991 4.01 13.01 -21.45
N ASP A 992 3.21 14.07 -21.26
CA ASP A 992 3.31 15.36 -21.95
C ASP A 992 3.81 16.50 -21.03
N ASN A 993 4.08 16.19 -19.75
CA ASN A 993 4.72 17.06 -18.77
C ASN A 993 3.85 18.29 -18.37
N ASP A 994 2.53 18.11 -18.34
CA ASP A 994 1.60 19.13 -17.82
C ASP A 994 1.54 19.17 -16.26
N SER A 995 2.07 18.14 -15.58
CA SER A 995 2.06 17.85 -14.14
C SER A 995 0.87 17.03 -13.59
N ILE A 996 -0.01 16.51 -14.43
CA ILE A 996 -1.10 15.59 -14.11
C ILE A 996 -0.69 14.14 -14.49
N PRO A 997 -0.93 13.12 -13.63
CA PRO A 997 -0.51 11.76 -13.96
C PRO A 997 -1.43 11.07 -14.98
N ASP A 998 -0.83 10.25 -15.85
CA ASP A 998 -1.39 9.33 -16.88
C ASP A 998 -2.75 8.64 -16.57
N ILE A 999 -3.09 8.47 -15.30
CA ILE A 999 -4.27 7.75 -14.80
C ILE A 999 -5.46 8.66 -14.48
N ASP A 1000 -5.17 9.86 -13.97
CA ASP A 1000 -6.12 10.88 -13.56
C ASP A 1000 -6.42 11.85 -14.71
N ASP A 1001 -5.46 11.99 -15.63
CA ASP A 1001 -5.55 12.71 -16.90
C ASP A 1001 -6.57 12.10 -17.88
N VAL A 1002 -7.26 12.96 -18.62
CA VAL A 1002 -8.19 12.63 -19.70
C VAL A 1002 -7.54 12.55 -21.08
N CYS A 1003 -6.42 13.23 -21.31
CA CYS A 1003 -5.74 13.34 -22.60
C CYS A 1003 -4.20 13.27 -22.49
N PRO A 1004 -3.60 12.18 -21.95
CA PRO A 1004 -2.17 12.02 -21.64
C PRO A 1004 -1.23 11.84 -22.85
N GLU A 1005 -1.51 12.54 -23.94
CA GLU A 1005 -0.60 12.85 -25.04
C GLU A 1005 -0.88 14.28 -25.57
N ASN A 1006 -1.33 15.21 -24.71
CA ASN A 1006 -1.71 16.59 -25.03
C ASN A 1006 -1.70 17.51 -23.80
N SER A 1007 -0.57 18.18 -23.54
CA SER A 1007 -0.32 19.05 -22.39
C SER A 1007 -1.25 20.28 -22.22
N ALA A 1008 -2.19 20.51 -23.13
CA ALA A 1008 -3.20 21.56 -23.05
C ALA A 1008 -4.52 21.14 -22.37
N ILE A 1009 -4.80 19.84 -22.21
CA ILE A 1009 -6.08 19.31 -21.74
C ILE A 1009 -5.85 18.15 -20.76
N SER A 1010 -6.22 18.29 -19.48
CA SER A 1010 -6.05 17.20 -18.50
C SER A 1010 -7.18 16.99 -17.48
N GLU A 1011 -8.21 17.85 -17.45
CA GLU A 1011 -9.49 17.55 -16.80
C GLU A 1011 -10.68 17.72 -17.78
N THR A 1012 -11.82 17.09 -17.51
CA THR A 1012 -13.06 17.43 -18.22
C THR A 1012 -13.62 18.72 -17.62
N ASP A 1013 -13.69 19.78 -18.43
CA ASP A 1013 -14.15 21.10 -18.01
C ASP A 1013 -15.13 21.74 -19.01
N PHE A 1014 -16.31 22.12 -18.51
CA PHE A 1014 -17.27 23.00 -19.18
C PHE A 1014 -17.69 24.17 -18.25
N ARG A 1015 -16.78 24.69 -17.41
CA ARG A 1015 -16.93 25.99 -16.72
C ARG A 1015 -17.00 27.13 -17.74
N ASN A 1016 -16.05 27.12 -18.68
CA ASN A 1016 -16.01 28.04 -19.80
C ASN A 1016 -16.63 27.39 -21.04
N PHE A 1017 -17.66 28.00 -21.61
CA PHE A 1017 -18.27 27.54 -22.86
C PHE A 1017 -18.75 28.70 -23.74
N GLN A 1018 -18.71 28.47 -25.06
CA GLN A 1018 -19.31 29.34 -26.06
C GLN A 1018 -20.82 29.08 -26.16
N MET A 1019 -21.62 30.16 -26.11
CA MET A 1019 -23.08 30.11 -26.24
C MET A 1019 -23.54 30.28 -27.70
N VAL A 1020 -23.81 29.16 -28.36
CA VAL A 1020 -24.16 29.10 -29.79
C VAL A 1020 -25.68 29.14 -29.98
N HIS A 1021 -26.19 30.24 -30.53
CA HIS A 1021 -27.62 30.47 -30.73
C HIS A 1021 -28.06 30.02 -32.13
N LEU A 1022 -28.84 28.94 -32.25
CA LEU A 1022 -29.14 28.31 -33.53
C LEU A 1022 -30.37 28.90 -34.26
N ASP A 1023 -31.20 29.69 -33.59
CA ASP A 1023 -32.15 30.64 -34.21
C ASP A 1023 -32.17 31.98 -33.46
N PRO A 1024 -31.20 32.88 -33.69
CA PRO A 1024 -31.12 34.20 -33.02
C PRO A 1024 -32.21 35.20 -33.49
N LYS A 1025 -33.26 34.70 -34.15
CA LYS A 1025 -34.45 35.43 -34.61
C LYS A 1025 -35.74 34.70 -34.19
N GLY A 1026 -35.62 33.81 -33.19
CA GLY A 1026 -36.62 32.82 -32.76
C GLY A 1026 -37.97 33.36 -32.33
N THR A 1027 -38.92 32.43 -32.15
CA THR A 1027 -40.34 32.77 -31.89
C THR A 1027 -40.73 32.76 -30.42
N THR A 1028 -39.88 32.24 -29.52
CA THR A 1028 -40.00 32.44 -28.06
C THR A 1028 -39.11 33.59 -27.59
N GLN A 1029 -37.91 33.76 -28.16
CA GLN A 1029 -36.88 34.71 -27.70
C GLN A 1029 -36.52 34.49 -26.23
N ILE A 1030 -36.29 33.22 -25.87
CA ILE A 1030 -35.79 32.80 -24.56
C ILE A 1030 -34.52 32.01 -24.84
N ASP A 1031 -33.38 32.60 -24.53
CA ASP A 1031 -32.08 31.95 -24.69
C ASP A 1031 -31.87 30.89 -23.60
N PRO A 1032 -31.07 29.83 -23.83
CA PRO A 1032 -30.86 28.79 -22.83
C PRO A 1032 -30.11 29.31 -21.60
N ASN A 1033 -30.72 29.19 -20.41
CA ASN A 1033 -30.04 29.41 -19.14
C ASN A 1033 -29.33 28.12 -18.68
N TRP A 1034 -28.03 28.21 -18.39
CA TRP A 1034 -27.18 27.10 -17.96
C TRP A 1034 -26.56 27.39 -16.60
N VAL A 1035 -26.69 26.45 -15.67
CA VAL A 1035 -26.06 26.48 -14.34
C VAL A 1035 -24.94 25.45 -14.31
N ILE A 1036 -23.73 25.86 -13.93
CA ILE A 1036 -22.55 24.98 -13.83
C ILE A 1036 -22.47 24.40 -12.42
N ARG A 1037 -22.21 23.10 -12.31
CA ARG A 1037 -21.93 22.36 -11.07
C ARG A 1037 -20.73 21.43 -11.29
N HIS A 1038 -20.25 20.75 -10.24
CA HIS A 1038 -19.12 19.81 -10.31
C HIS A 1038 -17.88 20.40 -11.01
N GLN A 1039 -17.63 21.70 -10.83
CA GLN A 1039 -16.50 22.43 -11.41
C GLN A 1039 -16.38 22.22 -12.94
N GLY A 1040 -17.50 22.18 -13.67
CA GLY A 1040 -17.54 22.00 -15.13
C GLY A 1040 -17.95 20.61 -15.61
N LYS A 1041 -17.99 19.61 -14.73
CA LYS A 1041 -18.44 18.24 -15.06
C LYS A 1041 -19.97 18.05 -14.95
N GLU A 1042 -20.71 19.09 -14.63
CA GLU A 1042 -22.17 19.06 -14.62
C GLU A 1042 -22.75 20.40 -15.08
N LEU A 1043 -23.71 20.35 -15.99
CA LEU A 1043 -24.49 21.52 -16.40
C LEU A 1043 -25.99 21.22 -16.34
N VAL A 1044 -26.74 22.14 -15.74
CA VAL A 1044 -28.21 22.07 -15.64
C VAL A 1044 -28.82 23.19 -16.47
N GLN A 1045 -29.65 22.83 -17.43
CA GLN A 1045 -30.38 23.76 -18.27
C GLN A 1045 -31.79 23.96 -17.72
N THR A 1046 -32.16 25.21 -17.41
CA THR A 1046 -33.35 25.51 -16.59
C THR A 1046 -34.52 26.14 -17.34
N ALA A 1047 -34.35 26.56 -18.60
CA ALA A 1047 -35.35 27.36 -19.32
C ALA A 1047 -35.81 26.72 -20.64
N ASN A 1048 -37.13 26.58 -20.84
CA ASN A 1048 -37.70 26.21 -22.14
C ASN A 1048 -37.34 27.31 -23.17
N SER A 1049 -36.44 26.97 -24.09
CA SER A 1049 -35.63 27.92 -24.85
C SER A 1049 -35.61 27.65 -26.36
N ASP A 1050 -35.30 28.69 -27.12
CA ASP A 1050 -34.90 28.59 -28.53
C ASP A 1050 -33.65 27.66 -28.66
N PRO A 1051 -33.43 27.02 -29.82
CA PRO A 1051 -32.38 26.00 -29.95
C PRO A 1051 -30.98 26.59 -29.73
N GLY A 1052 -30.19 25.96 -28.86
CA GLY A 1052 -28.85 26.43 -28.54
C GLY A 1052 -27.91 25.33 -28.06
N ILE A 1053 -26.62 25.69 -28.01
CA ILE A 1053 -25.52 24.81 -27.60
C ILE A 1053 -24.62 25.56 -26.63
N ALA A 1054 -24.24 24.89 -25.53
CA ALA A 1054 -23.06 25.26 -24.75
C ALA A 1054 -21.88 24.40 -25.26
N VAL A 1055 -20.90 25.01 -25.92
CA VAL A 1055 -19.74 24.32 -26.53
C VAL A 1055 -18.49 24.62 -25.69
N GLY A 1056 -17.83 23.59 -25.16
CA GLY A 1056 -16.54 23.75 -24.48
C GLY A 1056 -15.46 24.27 -25.43
N PHE A 1057 -14.36 24.78 -24.90
CA PHE A 1057 -13.26 25.27 -25.72
C PHE A 1057 -12.30 24.17 -26.17
N ASP A 1058 -12.18 23.09 -25.40
CA ASP A 1058 -11.34 21.93 -25.70
C ASP A 1058 -11.66 21.27 -27.04
N GLU A 1059 -10.61 21.02 -27.82
CA GLU A 1059 -10.66 20.50 -29.19
C GLU A 1059 -10.11 19.08 -29.29
N PHE A 1060 -10.74 18.25 -30.11
CA PHE A 1060 -10.43 16.81 -30.18
C PHE A 1060 -10.35 16.26 -31.59
N GLY A 1061 -9.33 15.44 -31.84
CA GLY A 1061 -9.32 14.45 -32.91
C GLY A 1061 -10.13 13.21 -32.51
N SER A 1062 -9.45 12.18 -31.99
CA SER A 1062 -10.12 10.97 -31.52
C SER A 1062 -10.59 11.11 -30.07
N VAL A 1063 -11.90 11.00 -29.84
CA VAL A 1063 -12.51 11.21 -28.51
C VAL A 1063 -13.56 10.16 -28.17
N ASP A 1064 -13.56 9.72 -26.92
CA ASP A 1064 -14.73 9.11 -26.28
C ASP A 1064 -15.36 10.16 -25.35
N PHE A 1065 -16.68 10.34 -25.41
CA PHE A 1065 -17.39 11.34 -24.59
C PHE A 1065 -18.64 10.72 -23.98
N SER A 1066 -18.77 10.80 -22.67
CA SER A 1066 -19.88 10.22 -21.91
C SER A 1066 -20.45 11.23 -20.92
N GLY A 1067 -21.68 10.99 -20.50
CA GLY A 1067 -22.38 11.83 -19.54
C GLY A 1067 -23.75 11.27 -19.24
N THR A 1068 -24.36 11.81 -18.20
CA THR A 1068 -25.66 11.40 -17.70
C THR A 1068 -26.71 12.42 -18.07
N PHE A 1069 -27.74 11.95 -18.77
CA PHE A 1069 -28.91 12.68 -19.21
C PHE A 1069 -30.09 12.35 -18.30
N TYR A 1070 -30.67 13.38 -17.68
CA TYR A 1070 -31.84 13.30 -16.83
C TYR A 1070 -32.73 14.53 -17.07
N VAL A 1071 -34.05 14.38 -16.94
CA VAL A 1071 -35.01 15.49 -17.07
C VAL A 1071 -35.83 15.57 -15.78
N ASN A 1072 -35.59 16.63 -14.99
CA ASN A 1072 -36.15 16.82 -13.65
C ASN A 1072 -37.50 17.56 -13.68
N THR A 1073 -38.39 17.14 -14.58
CA THR A 1073 -39.73 17.73 -14.74
C THR A 1073 -40.70 16.75 -15.41
N ASP A 1074 -42.01 16.93 -15.22
CA ASP A 1074 -43.08 16.28 -15.99
C ASP A 1074 -43.67 17.20 -17.08
N ARG A 1075 -42.89 18.21 -17.49
CA ARG A 1075 -43.28 19.24 -18.46
C ARG A 1075 -42.50 19.14 -19.77
N ASP A 1076 -43.22 19.50 -20.83
CA ASP A 1076 -42.83 19.40 -22.23
C ASP A 1076 -42.41 17.99 -22.67
N ASP A 1077 -42.16 17.81 -23.97
CA ASP A 1077 -41.89 16.49 -24.56
C ASP A 1077 -40.71 16.49 -25.55
N ASP A 1078 -39.82 17.49 -25.42
CA ASP A 1078 -38.98 18.09 -26.47
C ASP A 1078 -37.52 17.60 -26.49
N TYR A 1079 -36.61 18.36 -27.12
CA TYR A 1079 -35.29 17.89 -27.55
C TYR A 1079 -34.17 18.32 -26.59
N ALA A 1080 -33.32 17.35 -26.24
CA ALA A 1080 -32.03 17.60 -25.60
C ALA A 1080 -30.99 16.54 -26.01
N GLY A 1081 -29.71 16.78 -25.72
CA GLY A 1081 -28.61 15.89 -26.04
C GLY A 1081 -27.25 16.60 -26.07
N PHE A 1082 -26.38 16.24 -26.99
CA PHE A 1082 -25.00 16.76 -27.06
C PHE A 1082 -24.49 16.88 -28.50
N VAL A 1083 -23.47 17.70 -28.70
CA VAL A 1083 -22.72 17.84 -29.97
C VAL A 1083 -21.29 17.31 -29.81
N PHE A 1084 -20.67 16.98 -30.94
CA PHE A 1084 -19.26 16.61 -31.02
C PHE A 1084 -18.71 16.91 -32.41
N GLY A 1085 -17.39 17.09 -32.51
CA GLY A 1085 -16.78 17.58 -33.75
C GLY A 1085 -17.43 18.88 -34.20
N TYR A 1086 -17.66 19.79 -33.24
CA TYR A 1086 -18.15 21.13 -33.51
C TYR A 1086 -16.99 21.98 -34.04
N GLN A 1087 -17.20 22.59 -35.19
CA GLN A 1087 -16.26 23.54 -35.80
C GLN A 1087 -16.95 24.90 -35.85
N SER A 1088 -18.14 24.93 -36.46
CA SER A 1088 -19.04 26.08 -36.46
C SER A 1088 -20.49 25.63 -36.27
N SER A 1089 -21.40 26.58 -36.03
CA SER A 1089 -22.86 26.37 -36.04
C SER A 1089 -23.42 25.91 -37.41
N SER A 1090 -22.61 25.96 -38.47
CA SER A 1090 -22.90 25.32 -39.76
C SER A 1090 -22.34 23.90 -39.85
N ARG A 1091 -21.34 23.54 -39.03
CA ARG A 1091 -20.46 22.36 -39.14
C ARG A 1091 -20.30 21.64 -37.79
N PHE A 1092 -21.21 20.70 -37.49
CA PHE A 1092 -21.12 19.85 -36.29
C PHE A 1092 -21.86 18.50 -36.42
N TYR A 1093 -21.49 17.51 -35.61
CA TYR A 1093 -22.33 16.33 -35.34
C TYR A 1093 -23.20 16.57 -34.09
N VAL A 1094 -24.44 16.05 -34.09
CA VAL A 1094 -25.37 16.16 -32.95
C VAL A 1094 -26.07 14.85 -32.65
N VAL A 1095 -26.10 14.48 -31.37
CA VAL A 1095 -26.97 13.45 -30.81
C VAL A 1095 -28.08 14.16 -30.05
N MET A 1096 -29.33 13.96 -30.49
CA MET A 1096 -30.50 14.60 -29.88
C MET A 1096 -31.64 13.60 -29.68
N TRP A 1097 -32.38 13.75 -28.59
CA TRP A 1097 -33.40 12.81 -28.14
C TRP A 1097 -34.66 13.54 -27.70
N LYS A 1098 -35.82 13.07 -28.18
CA LYS A 1098 -37.14 13.63 -27.90
C LYS A 1098 -38.07 12.60 -27.25
N GLN A 1099 -38.91 13.03 -26.30
CA GLN A 1099 -39.84 12.14 -25.59
C GLN A 1099 -40.99 11.67 -26.50
N VAL A 1100 -41.75 12.59 -27.07
CA VAL A 1100 -42.96 12.29 -27.86
C VAL A 1100 -42.82 12.78 -29.29
N THR A 1101 -43.32 12.01 -30.25
CA THR A 1101 -43.29 12.40 -31.68
C THR A 1101 -44.20 13.62 -31.93
N GLN A 1102 -43.60 14.75 -32.32
CA GLN A 1102 -44.27 16.05 -32.46
C GLN A 1102 -43.84 16.75 -33.77
N THR A 1103 -44.79 17.36 -34.50
CA THR A 1103 -44.46 18.27 -35.60
C THR A 1103 -44.20 19.66 -35.06
N TYR A 1104 -43.09 20.28 -35.44
CA TYR A 1104 -42.78 21.66 -35.07
C TYR A 1104 -43.93 22.60 -35.45
N TRP A 1105 -44.18 23.61 -34.61
CA TRP A 1105 -45.34 24.50 -34.75
C TRP A 1105 -45.24 25.43 -35.96
N GLU A 1106 -44.04 25.70 -36.47
CA GLU A 1106 -43.84 26.48 -37.70
C GLU A 1106 -43.71 25.60 -38.95
N ASP A 1107 -44.73 25.69 -39.82
CA ASP A 1107 -44.74 25.12 -41.17
C ASP A 1107 -43.71 25.79 -42.13
N GLN A 1108 -42.99 26.82 -41.70
CA GLN A 1108 -41.97 27.56 -42.46
C GLN A 1108 -40.58 27.45 -41.80
N PRO A 1109 -39.49 27.45 -42.60
CA PRO A 1109 -39.46 27.47 -44.06
C PRO A 1109 -39.83 26.09 -44.66
N THR A 1110 -39.58 25.02 -43.91
CA THR A 1110 -39.95 23.64 -44.24
C THR A 1110 -40.58 22.94 -43.04
N ARG A 1111 -41.74 22.31 -43.23
CA ARG A 1111 -42.45 21.62 -42.15
C ARG A 1111 -41.65 20.45 -41.57
N ALA A 1112 -41.27 20.58 -40.30
CA ALA A 1112 -40.47 19.58 -39.59
C ALA A 1112 -41.33 18.52 -38.87
N TYR A 1113 -40.87 17.27 -38.92
CA TYR A 1113 -41.45 16.14 -38.19
C TYR A 1113 -40.38 15.58 -37.25
N GLY A 1114 -40.49 15.86 -35.95
CA GLY A 1114 -39.59 15.35 -34.92
C GLY A 1114 -40.17 14.08 -34.33
N TYR A 1115 -39.44 12.97 -34.45
CA TYR A 1115 -39.83 11.68 -33.90
C TYR A 1115 -39.13 11.43 -32.56
N SER A 1116 -39.85 10.77 -31.66
CA SER A 1116 -39.28 10.22 -30.43
C SER A 1116 -38.24 9.14 -30.74
N GLY A 1117 -37.18 9.06 -29.94
CA GLY A 1117 -36.01 8.23 -30.23
C GLY A 1117 -34.71 9.03 -30.37
N VAL A 1118 -33.60 8.46 -29.91
CA VAL A 1118 -32.26 9.03 -30.05
C VAL A 1118 -31.95 9.18 -31.55
N SER A 1119 -31.43 10.34 -31.95
CA SER A 1119 -31.11 10.68 -33.34
C SER A 1119 -29.69 11.21 -33.44
N LEU A 1120 -28.84 10.54 -34.22
CA LEU A 1120 -27.51 11.00 -34.60
C LEU A 1120 -27.60 11.69 -35.98
N LYS A 1121 -27.19 12.95 -36.05
CA LYS A 1121 -27.23 13.76 -37.28
C LYS A 1121 -25.88 14.43 -37.49
N VAL A 1122 -25.60 14.79 -38.74
CA VAL A 1122 -24.56 15.74 -39.12
C VAL A 1122 -25.23 16.98 -39.69
N VAL A 1123 -24.79 18.14 -39.21
CA VAL A 1123 -25.18 19.47 -39.69
C VAL A 1123 -24.15 19.92 -40.70
N ASN A 1124 -24.60 20.36 -41.87
CA ASN A 1124 -23.78 20.98 -42.91
C ASN A 1124 -24.66 22.05 -43.56
N SER A 1125 -24.73 23.22 -42.90
CA SER A 1125 -25.68 24.27 -43.22
C SER A 1125 -25.18 25.16 -44.36
N THR A 1126 -25.98 25.26 -45.42
CA THR A 1126 -25.74 26.23 -46.51
C THR A 1126 -26.35 27.61 -46.25
N THR A 1127 -26.80 27.87 -45.01
CA THR A 1127 -27.46 29.13 -44.61
C THR A 1127 -26.98 29.71 -43.29
N GLY A 1128 -26.08 29.03 -42.56
CA GLY A 1128 -25.82 29.34 -41.14
C GLY A 1128 -27.05 29.11 -40.27
N THR A 1129 -27.12 29.83 -39.15
CA THR A 1129 -28.18 29.81 -38.13
C THR A 1129 -29.51 30.40 -38.61
N GLY A 1130 -30.61 30.05 -37.93
CA GLY A 1130 -31.95 30.58 -38.18
C GLY A 1130 -32.99 29.55 -38.61
N GLU A 1131 -34.14 30.05 -39.09
CA GLU A 1131 -35.36 29.27 -39.38
C GLU A 1131 -35.14 27.99 -40.23
N HIS A 1132 -34.17 28.02 -41.14
CA HIS A 1132 -33.81 26.89 -42.00
C HIS A 1132 -33.13 25.76 -41.21
N LEU A 1133 -32.09 26.09 -40.45
CA LEU A 1133 -31.31 25.12 -39.68
C LEU A 1133 -32.14 24.57 -38.51
N ARG A 1134 -32.83 25.43 -37.78
CA ARG A 1134 -33.79 25.07 -36.73
C ARG A 1134 -34.80 24.01 -37.17
N ASN A 1135 -35.51 24.25 -38.28
CA ASN A 1135 -36.50 23.29 -38.77
C ASN A 1135 -35.85 22.00 -39.29
N ALA A 1136 -34.62 22.05 -39.81
CA ALA A 1136 -33.86 20.88 -40.21
C ALA A 1136 -33.39 20.05 -39.00
N LEU A 1137 -32.96 20.71 -37.91
CA LEU A 1137 -32.60 20.10 -36.64
C LEU A 1137 -33.78 19.41 -35.97
N TRP A 1138 -34.97 20.03 -35.94
CA TRP A 1138 -36.17 19.36 -35.41
C TRP A 1138 -36.58 18.13 -36.24
N HIS A 1139 -36.33 18.13 -37.55
CA HIS A 1139 -36.80 17.04 -38.42
C HIS A 1139 -35.96 15.76 -38.24
N THR A 1140 -36.60 14.66 -37.87
CA THR A 1140 -36.03 13.30 -38.02
C THR A 1140 -36.05 12.91 -39.49
N GLY A 1141 -34.97 13.19 -40.21
CA GLY A 1141 -34.85 12.98 -41.65
C GLY A 1141 -33.62 13.65 -42.24
N ASN A 1142 -33.63 13.85 -43.56
CA ASN A 1142 -32.61 14.63 -44.26
C ASN A 1142 -33.26 15.88 -44.87
N THR A 1143 -32.65 17.03 -44.63
CA THR A 1143 -33.03 18.32 -45.20
C THR A 1143 -31.87 18.80 -46.08
N GLU A 1144 -32.14 18.96 -47.38
CA GLU A 1144 -31.12 19.20 -48.41
C GLU A 1144 -30.39 20.53 -48.16
N GLY A 1145 -29.05 20.48 -48.08
CA GLY A 1145 -28.19 21.64 -47.77
C GLY A 1145 -28.30 22.15 -46.32
N GLN A 1146 -28.70 21.30 -45.37
CA GLN A 1146 -28.89 21.68 -43.96
C GLN A 1146 -28.43 20.58 -42.98
N VAL A 1147 -29.15 19.46 -42.93
CA VAL A 1147 -28.95 18.42 -41.90
C VAL A 1147 -29.21 17.04 -42.51
N ARG A 1148 -28.35 16.08 -42.17
CA ARG A 1148 -28.44 14.67 -42.59
C ARG A 1148 -28.48 13.77 -41.35
N THR A 1149 -29.60 13.08 -41.14
CA THR A 1149 -29.69 12.05 -40.08
C THR A 1149 -28.86 10.84 -40.50
N LEU A 1150 -27.80 10.53 -39.73
CA LEU A 1150 -26.95 9.35 -39.94
C LEU A 1150 -27.63 8.10 -39.40
N TRP A 1151 -28.25 8.21 -38.23
CA TRP A 1151 -28.94 7.13 -37.53
C TRP A 1151 -30.06 7.67 -36.64
N HIS A 1152 -31.08 6.87 -36.40
CA HIS A 1152 -32.16 7.13 -35.44
C HIS A 1152 -32.66 5.79 -34.88
N ASP A 1153 -33.02 5.72 -33.60
CA ASP A 1153 -33.52 4.49 -32.98
C ASP A 1153 -34.78 3.97 -33.71
N PRO A 1154 -34.73 2.80 -34.37
CA PRO A 1154 -35.87 2.26 -35.12
C PRO A 1154 -36.99 1.71 -34.22
N LYS A 1155 -36.85 1.78 -32.89
CA LYS A 1155 -37.92 1.51 -31.91
C LYS A 1155 -38.69 2.78 -31.56
N ASN A 1156 -38.16 3.96 -31.88
CA ASN A 1156 -38.71 5.29 -31.58
C ASN A 1156 -38.94 5.55 -30.08
N ILE A 1157 -38.08 4.99 -29.21
CA ILE A 1157 -38.22 5.10 -27.75
C ILE A 1157 -37.75 6.49 -27.28
N GLY A 1158 -38.69 7.31 -26.82
CA GLY A 1158 -38.36 8.55 -26.10
C GLY A 1158 -37.73 8.29 -24.73
N TRP A 1159 -37.14 9.34 -24.16
CA TRP A 1159 -36.75 9.38 -22.75
C TRP A 1159 -38.00 9.36 -21.84
N LYS A 1160 -37.82 9.45 -20.53
CA LYS A 1160 -38.89 9.48 -19.52
C LYS A 1160 -38.56 10.52 -18.47
N ASP A 1161 -39.60 11.16 -17.94
CA ASP A 1161 -39.57 12.02 -16.76
C ASP A 1161 -38.80 11.34 -15.61
N TYR A 1162 -37.98 12.11 -14.87
CA TYR A 1162 -37.25 11.68 -13.67
C TYR A 1162 -36.52 10.33 -13.81
N THR A 1163 -35.89 10.10 -14.97
CA THR A 1163 -35.20 8.84 -15.29
C THR A 1163 -33.79 9.12 -15.79
N ALA A 1164 -32.80 8.49 -15.16
CA ALA A 1164 -31.40 8.58 -15.54
C ALA A 1164 -31.02 7.72 -16.75
N TYR A 1165 -30.25 8.32 -17.65
CA TYR A 1165 -29.68 7.66 -18.82
C TYR A 1165 -28.22 8.04 -19.02
N ARG A 1166 -27.33 7.07 -19.23
CA ARG A 1166 -25.93 7.35 -19.60
C ARG A 1166 -25.77 7.30 -21.11
N TRP A 1167 -25.18 8.32 -21.72
CA TRP A 1167 -24.68 8.22 -23.09
C TRP A 1167 -23.18 7.87 -23.10
N HIS A 1168 -22.73 7.24 -24.19
CA HIS A 1168 -21.32 7.09 -24.52
C HIS A 1168 -21.16 7.20 -26.03
N LEU A 1169 -20.49 8.27 -26.46
CA LEU A 1169 -19.98 8.50 -27.80
C LEU A 1169 -18.61 7.83 -27.95
N THR A 1170 -18.35 7.29 -29.12
CA THR A 1170 -17.00 6.97 -29.60
C THR A 1170 -16.82 7.55 -30.98
N HIS A 1171 -15.93 8.54 -31.13
CA HIS A 1171 -15.60 9.20 -32.38
C HIS A 1171 -14.11 9.00 -32.72
N ARG A 1172 -13.80 8.55 -33.93
CA ARG A 1172 -12.42 8.37 -34.46
C ARG A 1172 -12.33 8.91 -35.89
N PRO A 1173 -12.19 10.23 -36.09
CA PRO A 1173 -12.37 10.90 -37.39
C PRO A 1173 -11.40 10.43 -38.48
N LYS A 1174 -10.16 10.07 -38.10
CA LYS A 1174 -9.15 9.42 -38.97
C LYS A 1174 -9.68 8.20 -39.74
N THR A 1175 -10.78 7.58 -39.28
CA THR A 1175 -11.53 6.52 -40.00
C THR A 1175 -13.01 6.84 -40.24
N GLY A 1176 -13.49 7.98 -39.74
CA GLY A 1176 -14.90 8.36 -39.68
C GLY A 1176 -15.77 7.50 -38.76
N TYR A 1177 -15.17 6.70 -37.88
CA TYR A 1177 -15.95 5.81 -37.01
C TYR A 1177 -16.73 6.65 -35.98
N ILE A 1178 -18.04 6.44 -35.93
CA ILE A 1178 -18.93 7.00 -34.91
C ILE A 1178 -19.73 5.84 -34.30
N ARG A 1179 -19.84 5.79 -32.97
CA ARG A 1179 -20.81 4.95 -32.26
C ARG A 1179 -21.42 5.72 -31.10
N VAL A 1180 -22.72 5.57 -30.92
CA VAL A 1180 -23.48 6.13 -29.79
C VAL A 1180 -24.19 4.99 -29.07
N LEU A 1181 -23.87 4.83 -27.79
CA LEU A 1181 -24.58 4.00 -26.83
C LEU A 1181 -25.44 4.87 -25.92
N VAL A 1182 -26.63 4.37 -25.55
CA VAL A 1182 -27.44 4.94 -24.48
C VAL A 1182 -27.95 3.82 -23.58
N HIS A 1183 -27.78 3.97 -22.27
CA HIS A 1183 -28.18 3.04 -21.22
C HIS A 1183 -29.34 3.61 -20.42
N GLU A 1184 -30.35 2.79 -20.08
CA GLU A 1184 -31.32 3.08 -19.02
C GLU A 1184 -30.86 2.37 -17.75
N GLY A 1185 -30.35 3.13 -16.78
CA GLY A 1185 -29.59 2.59 -15.66
C GLY A 1185 -28.49 1.63 -16.15
N LYS A 1186 -28.57 0.37 -15.72
CA LYS A 1186 -27.60 -0.71 -16.02
C LYS A 1186 -27.79 -1.40 -17.38
N GLN A 1187 -28.72 -0.95 -18.24
CA GLN A 1187 -29.11 -1.69 -19.45
C GLN A 1187 -29.02 -0.84 -20.72
N VAL A 1188 -28.21 -1.30 -21.69
CA VAL A 1188 -28.17 -0.73 -23.05
C VAL A 1188 -29.56 -0.71 -23.68
N MET A 1189 -30.16 0.48 -23.80
CA MET A 1189 -31.46 0.68 -24.43
C MET A 1189 -31.34 1.00 -25.92
N ALA A 1190 -30.27 1.68 -26.31
CA ALA A 1190 -29.95 2.01 -27.70
C ALA A 1190 -28.45 1.84 -27.99
N ASP A 1191 -28.14 1.42 -29.21
CA ASP A 1191 -26.79 1.31 -29.78
C ASP A 1191 -26.95 1.65 -31.26
N SER A 1192 -26.20 2.64 -31.76
CA SER A 1192 -26.20 2.96 -33.20
C SER A 1192 -25.62 1.83 -34.05
N GLY A 1193 -24.82 0.96 -33.44
CA GLY A 1193 -23.80 0.19 -34.14
C GLY A 1193 -22.68 1.10 -34.67
N PRO A 1194 -21.70 0.52 -35.38
CA PRO A 1194 -20.66 1.30 -36.03
C PRO A 1194 -21.22 2.07 -37.23
N ILE A 1195 -21.32 3.38 -37.09
CA ILE A 1195 -21.58 4.35 -38.15
C ILE A 1195 -20.23 4.80 -38.73
N TYR A 1196 -20.22 5.16 -40.02
CA TYR A 1196 -19.04 5.71 -40.67
C TYR A 1196 -19.41 6.99 -41.42
N ASP A 1197 -18.80 8.10 -41.02
CA ASP A 1197 -18.97 9.41 -41.62
C ASP A 1197 -17.69 10.23 -41.50
N GLN A 1198 -17.28 10.90 -42.58
CA GLN A 1198 -16.07 11.74 -42.64
C GLN A 1198 -16.47 13.09 -43.24
N THR A 1199 -17.40 13.77 -42.58
CA THR A 1199 -17.75 15.16 -42.93
C THR A 1199 -16.84 16.13 -42.18
N TYR A 1200 -16.50 15.83 -40.92
CA TYR A 1200 -15.62 16.62 -40.06
C TYR A 1200 -14.54 15.71 -39.46
N ALA A 1201 -13.30 16.19 -39.41
CA ALA A 1201 -12.11 15.45 -39.02
C ALA A 1201 -11.68 15.66 -37.56
N GLY A 1202 -12.45 16.44 -36.80
CA GLY A 1202 -12.26 16.70 -35.37
C GLY A 1202 -13.20 17.81 -34.89
N GLY A 1203 -12.82 18.49 -33.82
CA GLY A 1203 -13.49 19.69 -33.29
C GLY A 1203 -14.02 19.54 -31.86
N ARG A 1204 -14.72 20.56 -31.38
CA ARG A 1204 -15.14 20.76 -29.99
C ARG A 1204 -16.33 19.88 -29.57
N LEU A 1205 -16.52 19.74 -28.25
CA LEU A 1205 -17.65 19.06 -27.62
C LEU A 1205 -18.66 20.06 -27.03
N GLY A 1206 -19.91 19.64 -26.83
CA GLY A 1206 -20.89 20.52 -26.18
C GLY A 1206 -22.24 19.88 -25.89
N LEU A 1207 -23.11 20.62 -25.20
CA LEU A 1207 -24.43 20.20 -24.74
C LEU A 1207 -25.53 20.93 -25.52
N PHE A 1208 -26.58 20.21 -25.91
CA PHE A 1208 -27.62 20.69 -26.83
C PHE A 1208 -29.00 20.69 -26.16
N VAL A 1209 -29.74 21.79 -26.29
CA VAL A 1209 -31.18 21.87 -25.96
C VAL A 1209 -32.00 22.54 -27.06
N PHE A 1210 -33.27 22.17 -27.15
CA PHE A 1210 -34.26 22.82 -28.01
C PHE A 1210 -35.67 22.56 -27.44
N SER A 1211 -36.29 23.60 -26.86
CA SER A 1211 -37.67 23.60 -26.34
C SER A 1211 -37.94 22.71 -25.10
N GLN A 1212 -36.90 22.33 -24.34
CA GLN A 1212 -37.04 21.51 -23.13
C GLN A 1212 -36.44 22.22 -21.91
N GLU A 1213 -37.16 22.26 -20.78
CA GLU A 1213 -36.68 22.78 -19.49
C GLU A 1213 -36.21 21.67 -18.53
N MET A 1214 -35.43 22.04 -17.51
CA MET A 1214 -34.95 21.20 -16.40
C MET A 1214 -34.16 19.96 -16.87
N VAL A 1215 -33.21 20.17 -17.77
CA VAL A 1215 -32.34 19.12 -18.31
C VAL A 1215 -31.01 19.10 -17.56
N TYR A 1216 -30.66 17.95 -17.00
CA TYR A 1216 -29.41 17.73 -16.27
C TYR A 1216 -28.45 16.94 -17.17
N PHE A 1217 -27.24 17.47 -17.33
CA PHE A 1217 -26.12 16.86 -18.02
C PHE A 1217 -24.98 16.65 -17.01
N SER A 1218 -25.00 15.50 -16.35
CA SER A 1218 -24.24 15.20 -15.11
C SER A 1218 -23.09 14.22 -15.35
N ASP A 1219 -22.06 14.24 -14.49
CA ASP A 1219 -20.84 13.41 -14.55
C ASP A 1219 -20.25 13.32 -15.97
N LEU A 1220 -20.11 14.49 -16.61
CA LEU A 1220 -19.52 14.63 -17.94
C LEU A 1220 -18.06 14.17 -17.90
N LYS A 1221 -17.68 13.33 -18.87
CA LYS A 1221 -16.32 12.80 -19.04
C LYS A 1221 -15.99 12.67 -20.51
N TYR A 1222 -15.00 13.41 -20.99
CA TYR A 1222 -14.31 13.11 -22.24
C TYR A 1222 -12.94 12.48 -21.97
N GLU A 1223 -12.43 11.71 -22.92
CA GLU A 1223 -11.05 11.23 -22.95
C GLU A 1223 -10.51 11.27 -24.38
N CYS A 1224 -9.27 11.75 -24.57
CA CYS A 1224 -8.56 11.61 -25.84
C CYS A 1224 -8.15 10.14 -26.04
N ARG A 1225 -8.43 9.62 -27.23
CA ARG A 1225 -8.33 8.19 -27.54
C ARG A 1225 -7.84 7.93 -28.97
N ASP A 1226 -6.78 8.64 -29.37
CA ASP A 1226 -6.04 8.38 -30.60
C ASP A 1226 -5.24 7.05 -30.54
N VAL A 1227 -5.12 6.35 -31.68
CA VAL A 1227 -4.63 4.95 -31.79
C VAL A 1227 -4.03 4.64 -33.17
#